data_AF-A0A0P1BPB3-F1
#
_entry.id   AF-A0A0P1BPB3-F1
#
_cell.length_a   1.000
_cell.length_b   1.000
_cell.length_c   1.000
_cell.angle_alpha   90.00
_cell.angle_beta   90.00
_cell.angle_gamma   90.00
#
_symmetry.space_group_name_H-M   'P 1'
#
loop_
_entity.id
_entity.type
_entity.pdbx_description
1 polymer ?
#
loop_
_entity_poly.entity_id
_entity_poly.type
_entity_poly.pdbx_seq_one_letter_code
_entity_poly.pdbx_strand_id
1 'polypeptide(L)'
;MSACCSAPALIKSLNRRCTSSSRLGTTSGTWPSTQAPIAPCCGTSRRSAGLPRPYSSSAKHASDEQSTSTSGPLYASIPTSFGRPSSSLNPAPNPRRQRAYGQALPHTHPHLFPRRADWPAPPDALHASADGAASGLQVADDELTPGITAQEYHERRKRLCEKLPENSAVLVMGGRVKCMSGNIFYRFRQDSSLWYLTGFQEPDCALILHPRASSPKGYKMTMFVPPRDELNELWNGARTGMDGAVDIFGADEAFAMEPASLLAHLKSTVPEVDHLYMDWPSGPTFPRTPSRRSSLIGGGASGNIFDFLSPTSASPFDAFAKKSDFENVVKVLQEGRKVRPLAPMLDQLRVIKSPAELRIMKRAGVASSAAMIHAMRATSAGRTEGQIQAVFERETALRGAQRPAYVPVVAAGKNALTIHYVANDGVLQPGELVCMDAGGEMDGYVSDITRAWPVDGSFTSAQKDLYSAVLGVLKQCTALATPSSAYSQAQLHRRSVELLSQELKRLGFDTNKGGVMDLLYPHSLSHWIGIDLHDTPSIDRSAHLREGHVLTIEPAVYVPFDSRFPKHFQGMGIRIEDDIAVLEEGNVILSANTPREIEDVEATCQGCGRVDDIPRYPVKSSNTDPTRTLGNEKEQRKGGSFTSAT
;
A
#
# COMPACT_ATOMS: atom_id res chain seq x y z
N MET A 1 39.99 -15.94 -6.94
CA MET A 1 39.88 -17.41 -6.89
C MET A 1 38.95 -17.79 -5.74
N SER A 2 38.28 -18.95 -5.82
CA SER A 2 37.06 -19.26 -5.04
C SER A 2 37.24 -20.40 -4.04
N ALA A 3 36.55 -20.32 -2.90
CA ALA A 3 36.07 -21.41 -2.02
C ALA A 3 35.28 -20.73 -0.88
N CYS A 4 33.95 -20.76 -0.71
CA CYS A 4 32.91 -21.77 -0.97
C CYS A 4 32.88 -22.90 0.09
N CYS A 5 32.00 -22.73 1.09
CA CYS A 5 31.58 -23.78 2.03
C CYS A 5 30.06 -23.94 1.95
N SER A 6 29.60 -25.17 1.76
CA SER A 6 28.17 -25.53 1.66
C SER A 6 27.72 -26.33 2.88
N ALA A 7 26.50 -26.10 3.36
CA ALA A 7 25.85 -26.94 4.37
C ALA A 7 24.76 -27.80 3.70
N PRO A 8 24.63 -29.10 4.03
CA PRO A 8 23.69 -30.00 3.37
C PRO A 8 22.32 -30.05 4.06
N ALA A 9 21.26 -30.24 3.27
CA ALA A 9 19.93 -30.56 3.75
C ALA A 9 19.72 -32.09 3.83
N LEU A 10 18.94 -32.56 4.82
CA LEU A 10 18.41 -33.93 4.79
C LEU A 10 17.11 -34.05 5.61
N ILE A 11 15.99 -34.18 4.90
CA ILE A 11 14.69 -34.61 5.46
C ILE A 11 14.54 -36.10 5.21
N LYS A 12 14.12 -36.87 6.22
CA LYS A 12 13.37 -38.11 6.03
C LYS A 12 12.51 -38.43 7.26
N SER A 13 11.21 -38.57 7.02
CA SER A 13 10.21 -38.99 8.01
C SER A 13 10.24 -40.50 8.21
N LEU A 14 9.80 -40.97 9.40
CA LEU A 14 9.23 -42.31 9.54
C LEU A 14 8.30 -42.40 10.77
N ASN A 15 7.07 -42.84 10.54
CA ASN A 15 6.09 -43.18 11.57
C ASN A 15 6.49 -44.47 12.32
N ARG A 16 6.18 -44.55 13.63
CA ARG A 16 5.73 -45.79 14.29
C ARG A 16 4.98 -45.50 15.61
N ARG A 17 3.95 -46.31 15.88
CA ARG A 17 3.08 -46.23 17.07
C ARG A 17 3.61 -47.11 18.22
N CYS A 18 3.20 -46.77 19.45
CA CYS A 18 2.92 -47.62 20.63
C CYS A 18 3.87 -48.78 20.98
N THR A 19 4.30 -48.86 22.26
CA THR A 19 3.76 -49.83 23.25
C THR A 19 4.30 -49.60 24.69
N SER A 20 3.35 -49.36 25.62
CA SER A 20 3.23 -49.88 27.00
C SER A 20 4.43 -50.15 27.96
N SER A 21 4.14 -49.86 29.24
CA SER A 21 4.60 -50.55 30.48
C SER A 21 6.02 -50.24 31.01
N SER A 22 6.32 -50.31 32.32
CA SER A 22 5.53 -50.23 33.58
C SER A 22 6.48 -50.34 34.79
N ARG A 23 6.21 -49.60 35.89
CA ARG A 23 6.48 -49.88 37.34
C ARG A 23 6.52 -48.53 38.08
N LEU A 24 5.56 -48.19 38.94
CA LEU A 24 5.26 -48.71 40.29
C LEU A 24 6.26 -48.28 41.37
N GLY A 25 5.79 -47.36 42.22
CA GLY A 25 6.33 -46.99 43.52
C GLY A 25 5.22 -46.30 44.32
N THR A 26 4.72 -46.93 45.38
CA THR A 26 3.44 -46.61 46.04
C THR A 26 3.58 -46.41 47.55
N THR A 27 3.02 -45.31 48.08
CA THR A 27 2.47 -45.16 49.45
C THR A 27 1.67 -43.83 49.48
N SER A 28 0.33 -43.78 49.49
CA SER A 28 -0.68 -44.18 50.50
C SER A 28 -1.02 -43.07 51.53
N GLY A 29 -2.22 -42.48 51.45
CA GLY A 29 -2.69 -41.40 52.34
C GLY A 29 -4.15 -40.95 52.11
N THR A 30 -5.10 -41.87 52.33
CA THR A 30 -6.57 -41.75 52.57
C THR A 30 -7.39 -40.47 52.28
N TRP A 31 -8.55 -40.69 51.65
CA TRP A 31 -9.69 -39.76 51.44
C TRP A 31 -10.63 -39.63 52.68
N PRO A 32 -11.68 -38.78 52.63
CA PRO A 32 -12.99 -39.33 52.22
C PRO A 32 -13.73 -38.56 51.10
N SER A 33 -14.74 -39.23 50.54
CA SER A 33 -15.45 -38.94 49.29
C SER A 33 -16.79 -38.22 49.45
N THR A 34 -17.23 -37.52 48.40
CA THR A 34 -18.53 -37.82 47.75
C THR A 34 -18.61 -37.28 46.32
N GLN A 35 -19.00 -38.14 45.37
CA GLN A 35 -19.48 -37.78 44.03
C GLN A 35 -20.95 -38.18 43.90
N ALA A 36 -21.70 -37.49 43.04
CA ALA A 36 -22.88 -38.04 42.37
C ALA A 36 -23.06 -37.38 40.99
N PRO A 37 -23.15 -38.14 39.88
CA PRO A 37 -23.36 -37.61 38.54
C PRO A 37 -24.84 -37.59 38.13
N ILE A 38 -25.19 -36.86 37.06
CA ILE A 38 -26.54 -36.89 36.46
C ILE A 38 -26.44 -37.19 34.96
N ALA A 39 -27.18 -38.21 34.52
CA ALA A 39 -27.47 -38.58 33.15
C ALA A 39 -28.92 -39.17 33.11
N PRO A 40 -29.56 -39.31 31.94
CA PRO A 40 -30.95 -38.83 31.79
C PRO A 40 -32.03 -39.92 31.79
N CYS A 41 -33.30 -39.53 32.01
CA CYS A 41 -34.49 -40.20 31.43
C CYS A 41 -35.75 -39.31 31.47
N CYS A 42 -36.79 -39.72 30.73
CA CYS A 42 -37.95 -38.90 30.34
C CYS A 42 -39.30 -39.62 30.61
N GLY A 43 -40.41 -38.87 30.62
CA GLY A 43 -41.80 -39.37 30.69
C GLY A 43 -42.40 -39.46 32.11
N THR A 44 -43.71 -39.42 32.36
CA THR A 44 -44.93 -39.30 31.53
C THR A 44 -46.11 -38.77 32.41
N SER A 45 -47.31 -38.37 31.98
CA SER A 45 -47.80 -37.67 30.77
C SER A 45 -49.29 -37.27 31.00
N ARG A 46 -49.84 -36.29 30.25
CA ARG A 46 -51.31 -36.15 30.04
C ARG A 46 -51.63 -35.79 28.58
N ARG A 47 -52.85 -36.17 28.14
CA ARG A 47 -53.25 -36.40 26.73
C ARG A 47 -54.07 -35.27 26.11
N SER A 48 -53.86 -35.01 24.81
CA SER A 48 -54.87 -35.02 23.71
C SER A 48 -54.27 -34.31 22.47
N ALA A 49 -53.96 -34.99 21.37
CA ALA A 49 -54.85 -35.47 20.30
C ALA A 49 -55.44 -34.35 19.41
N GLY A 50 -54.98 -34.27 18.15
CA GLY A 50 -55.53 -33.36 17.13
C GLY A 50 -54.57 -33.10 15.96
N LEU A 51 -54.67 -33.88 14.87
CA LEU A 51 -54.01 -33.61 13.58
C LEU A 51 -54.82 -32.58 12.74
N PRO A 52 -54.25 -31.98 11.67
CA PRO A 52 -54.59 -30.63 11.22
C PRO A 52 -55.72 -30.58 10.20
N ARG A 53 -56.30 -29.38 9.98
CA ARG A 53 -57.17 -29.04 8.83
C ARG A 53 -57.35 -27.50 8.67
N PRO A 54 -57.97 -26.98 7.58
CA PRO A 54 -57.30 -26.03 6.67
C PRO A 54 -58.18 -24.78 6.43
N TYR A 55 -58.15 -24.18 5.23
CA TYR A 55 -59.25 -23.59 4.41
C TYR A 55 -58.55 -22.69 3.34
N SER A 56 -58.27 -23.17 2.11
CA SER A 56 -59.11 -23.13 0.88
C SER A 56 -59.43 -21.69 0.41
N SER A 57 -59.06 -21.23 -0.79
CA SER A 57 -59.73 -21.47 -2.09
C SER A 57 -61.25 -21.19 -2.06
N SER A 58 -61.91 -20.57 -3.05
CA SER A 58 -61.70 -20.54 -4.51
C SER A 58 -62.49 -19.32 -5.11
N ALA A 59 -62.01 -18.57 -6.12
CA ALA A 59 -62.16 -18.76 -7.58
C ALA A 59 -63.47 -18.25 -8.26
N LYS A 60 -63.33 -17.76 -9.51
CA LYS A 60 -64.35 -17.28 -10.50
C LYS A 60 -64.91 -15.87 -10.22
N HIS A 61 -65.17 -14.97 -11.19
CA HIS A 61 -65.63 -15.15 -12.58
C HIS A 61 -64.96 -14.16 -13.58
N ALA A 62 -65.23 -14.34 -14.88
CA ALA A 62 -64.82 -13.46 -15.99
C ALA A 62 -66.02 -13.10 -16.89
N SER A 63 -65.97 -11.90 -17.49
CA SER A 63 -66.80 -11.27 -18.55
C SER A 63 -66.85 -9.73 -18.28
N ASP A 64 -67.14 -8.81 -19.19
CA ASP A 64 -66.94 -8.69 -20.64
C ASP A 64 -67.10 -7.19 -21.03
N GLU A 65 -66.62 -6.83 -22.22
CA GLU A 65 -67.14 -5.79 -23.15
C GLU A 65 -67.50 -4.32 -22.73
N GLN A 66 -66.80 -3.39 -23.42
CA GLN A 66 -67.32 -2.27 -24.24
C GLN A 66 -67.79 -0.90 -23.67
N SER A 67 -67.60 0.10 -24.55
CA SER A 67 -68.19 1.47 -24.63
C SER A 67 -67.49 2.61 -23.83
N THR A 68 -66.66 3.45 -24.47
CA THR A 68 -66.94 4.81 -25.07
C THR A 68 -67.39 5.87 -24.05
N SER A 69 -66.96 7.14 -24.00
CA SER A 69 -66.10 8.04 -24.81
C SER A 69 -65.69 9.23 -23.90
N THR A 70 -64.94 10.30 -24.23
CA THR A 70 -64.36 10.93 -25.45
C THR A 70 -62.93 11.44 -25.05
N SER A 71 -62.13 12.26 -25.76
CA SER A 71 -62.24 13.16 -26.92
C SER A 71 -60.89 13.22 -27.67
N GLY A 72 -60.90 13.56 -28.96
CA GLY A 72 -59.72 13.48 -29.84
C GLY A 72 -58.99 14.83 -30.11
N PRO A 73 -58.55 15.10 -31.36
CA PRO A 73 -57.10 15.17 -31.60
C PRO A 73 -56.64 16.40 -32.39
N LEU A 74 -55.32 16.67 -32.41
CA LEU A 74 -54.71 17.49 -33.47
C LEU A 74 -53.38 16.90 -33.96
N TYR A 75 -53.31 16.71 -35.27
CA TYR A 75 -52.18 16.23 -36.07
C TYR A 75 -51.56 17.43 -36.81
N ALA A 76 -50.24 17.55 -36.85
CA ALA A 76 -49.48 18.41 -37.78
C ALA A 76 -48.02 17.92 -37.80
N SER A 77 -47.64 17.01 -38.70
CA SER A 77 -47.27 17.23 -40.12
C SER A 77 -45.79 17.55 -40.33
N ILE A 78 -45.06 16.52 -40.78
CA ILE A 78 -43.65 16.56 -41.21
C ILE A 78 -43.55 17.21 -42.61
N PRO A 79 -42.52 18.03 -42.89
CA PRO A 79 -42.05 18.28 -44.24
C PRO A 79 -40.70 17.58 -44.50
N THR A 80 -40.72 16.51 -45.29
CA THR A 80 -39.51 15.97 -45.94
C THR A 80 -39.23 16.74 -47.23
N SER A 81 -38.05 17.38 -47.35
CA SER A 81 -37.56 17.89 -48.63
C SER A 81 -36.15 17.36 -48.90
N PHE A 82 -36.04 16.55 -49.97
CA PHE A 82 -34.75 16.09 -50.48
C PHE A 82 -34.01 17.25 -51.16
N GLY A 83 -32.74 17.44 -50.80
CA GLY A 83 -31.84 18.38 -51.47
C GLY A 83 -30.40 17.88 -51.43
N ARG A 84 -29.97 17.17 -52.49
CA ARG A 84 -28.56 16.84 -52.73
C ARG A 84 -27.95 17.90 -53.64
N PRO A 85 -26.88 18.58 -53.22
CA PRO A 85 -25.89 19.12 -54.14
C PRO A 85 -24.58 18.33 -54.02
N SER A 86 -24.09 17.82 -55.15
CA SER A 86 -22.72 17.35 -55.26
C SER A 86 -21.80 18.51 -55.66
N SER A 87 -20.82 18.84 -54.82
CA SER A 87 -19.61 19.54 -55.29
C SER A 87 -18.43 19.26 -54.37
N SER A 88 -17.31 18.92 -54.99
CA SER A 88 -16.01 18.71 -54.37
C SER A 88 -15.43 20.01 -53.82
N LEU A 89 -15.10 20.05 -52.52
CA LEU A 89 -14.14 20.99 -51.94
C LEU A 89 -13.41 20.30 -50.76
N ASN A 90 -12.08 20.33 -50.77
CA ASN A 90 -11.27 19.85 -49.64
C ASN A 90 -11.49 20.75 -48.42
N PRO A 91 -11.81 20.22 -47.23
CA PRO A 91 -11.75 21.01 -46.01
C PRO A 91 -10.29 21.21 -45.60
N ALA A 92 -9.89 22.48 -45.47
CA ALA A 92 -8.64 22.90 -44.84
C ALA A 92 -8.56 22.39 -43.37
N PRO A 93 -7.34 22.24 -42.79
CA PRO A 93 -7.20 21.71 -41.44
C PRO A 93 -7.92 22.58 -40.41
N ASN A 94 -8.90 22.00 -39.71
CA ASN A 94 -9.74 22.71 -38.75
C ASN A 94 -8.96 22.97 -37.43
N PRO A 95 -8.65 24.22 -37.08
CA PRO A 95 -7.93 24.51 -35.85
C PRO A 95 -8.86 24.42 -34.64
N ARG A 96 -8.40 23.73 -33.58
CA ARG A 96 -9.09 23.60 -32.27
C ARG A 96 -10.38 22.77 -32.27
N ARG A 97 -10.27 21.46 -32.54
CA ARG A 97 -10.98 20.52 -31.65
C ARG A 97 -10.28 20.57 -30.29
N GLN A 98 -10.96 21.01 -29.23
CA GLN A 98 -10.51 20.72 -27.87
C GLN A 98 -10.46 19.19 -27.72
N ARG A 99 -9.26 18.64 -27.51
CA ARG A 99 -9.10 17.21 -27.21
C ARG A 99 -9.58 16.99 -25.78
N ALA A 100 -10.82 16.51 -25.64
CA ALA A 100 -11.37 16.10 -24.36
C ALA A 100 -10.78 14.73 -24.00
N TYR A 101 -9.66 14.73 -23.30
CA TYR A 101 -9.18 13.55 -22.57
C TYR A 101 -10.10 13.31 -21.38
N GLY A 102 -10.58 12.08 -21.20
CA GLY A 102 -11.53 11.77 -20.13
C GLY A 102 -10.84 11.65 -18.76
N GLN A 103 -11.54 11.98 -17.68
CA GLN A 103 -11.02 11.79 -16.32
C GLN A 103 -11.01 10.31 -15.93
N ALA A 104 -9.83 9.77 -15.61
CA ALA A 104 -9.70 8.39 -15.19
C ALA A 104 -10.48 8.07 -13.89
N LEU A 105 -10.63 6.77 -13.56
CA LEU A 105 -11.21 6.25 -12.30
C LEU A 105 -10.94 7.19 -11.09
N PRO A 106 -11.87 7.38 -10.13
CA PRO A 106 -11.89 8.49 -9.15
C PRO A 106 -10.64 8.75 -8.27
N HIS A 107 -9.59 7.96 -8.42
CA HIS A 107 -8.37 7.93 -7.64
C HIS A 107 -7.08 7.78 -8.46
N THR A 108 -7.14 7.67 -9.80
CA THR A 108 -5.99 7.24 -10.62
C THR A 108 -5.21 8.39 -11.26
N HIS A 109 -5.86 9.22 -12.09
CA HIS A 109 -5.24 10.42 -12.70
C HIS A 109 -6.21 11.61 -12.88
N PRO A 110 -6.92 12.08 -11.83
CA PRO A 110 -7.93 13.14 -11.94
C PRO A 110 -7.37 14.54 -12.26
N HIS A 111 -6.04 14.68 -12.27
CA HIS A 111 -5.29 15.94 -12.44
C HIS A 111 -4.77 16.15 -13.87
N LEU A 112 -4.46 15.07 -14.61
CA LEU A 112 -3.97 15.15 -16.01
C LEU A 112 -5.08 15.51 -17.01
N PHE A 113 -6.34 15.53 -16.56
CA PHE A 113 -7.51 15.63 -17.42
C PHE A 113 -8.48 16.71 -16.91
N PRO A 114 -8.73 17.78 -17.70
CA PRO A 114 -9.62 18.86 -17.28
C PRO A 114 -11.04 18.31 -17.07
N ARG A 115 -11.65 18.66 -15.93
CA ARG A 115 -13.10 18.45 -15.74
C ARG A 115 -13.82 19.13 -16.91
N ARG A 116 -14.80 18.45 -17.51
CA ARG A 116 -15.77 19.13 -18.39
C ARG A 116 -16.50 20.18 -17.53
N ALA A 117 -16.14 21.43 -17.70
CA ALA A 117 -16.90 22.55 -17.18
C ALA A 117 -18.15 22.69 -18.05
N ASP A 118 -19.19 21.91 -17.73
CA ASP A 118 -20.56 22.03 -18.26
C ASP A 118 -21.49 21.07 -17.47
N TRP A 119 -21.67 21.34 -16.19
CA TRP A 119 -22.88 20.90 -15.46
C TRP A 119 -23.28 22.00 -14.46
N PRO A 120 -24.47 22.61 -14.57
CA PRO A 120 -24.89 23.64 -13.64
C PRO A 120 -25.16 23.02 -12.27
N ALA A 121 -24.31 23.34 -11.29
CA ALA A 121 -24.60 23.06 -9.89
C ALA A 121 -25.81 23.91 -9.44
N PRO A 122 -26.65 23.41 -8.51
CA PRO A 122 -27.74 24.21 -7.96
C PRO A 122 -27.20 25.47 -7.26
N PRO A 123 -27.85 26.63 -7.41
CA PRO A 123 -27.46 27.83 -6.70
C PRO A 123 -27.90 27.73 -5.23
N ASP A 124 -27.06 27.11 -4.38
CA ASP A 124 -26.99 27.30 -2.92
C ASP A 124 -25.82 26.50 -2.29
N ALA A 125 -24.71 26.34 -3.01
CA ALA A 125 -23.46 25.81 -2.44
C ALA A 125 -22.72 26.93 -1.68
N LEU A 126 -22.75 26.84 -0.35
CA LEU A 126 -22.18 27.81 0.61
C LEU A 126 -20.81 28.40 0.23
N HIS A 127 -20.68 29.71 0.47
CA HIS A 127 -19.45 30.49 0.26
C HIS A 127 -18.19 29.84 0.85
N ALA A 128 -17.18 29.62 0.00
CA ALA A 128 -15.83 29.26 0.40
C ALA A 128 -14.80 30.22 -0.23
N SER A 129 -14.67 31.41 0.35
CA SER A 129 -13.56 32.35 0.20
C SER A 129 -13.40 33.07 1.55
N ALA A 130 -12.25 33.05 2.23
CA ALA A 130 -11.03 33.66 1.70
C ALA A 130 -9.73 32.83 1.77
N ASP A 131 -9.69 31.67 2.45
CA ASP A 131 -8.51 30.76 2.48
C ASP A 131 -8.69 29.53 1.56
N GLY A 132 -9.58 29.65 0.57
CA GLY A 132 -10.04 28.56 -0.29
C GLY A 132 -9.19 28.32 -1.53
N ALA A 133 -8.02 27.71 -1.37
CA ALA A 133 -7.43 26.97 -2.48
C ALA A 133 -8.27 25.70 -2.71
N ALA A 134 -8.96 25.62 -3.86
CA ALA A 134 -9.79 24.47 -4.19
C ALA A 134 -8.93 23.20 -4.23
N SER A 135 -9.15 22.29 -3.26
CA SER A 135 -8.31 21.13 -2.95
C SER A 135 -8.47 19.95 -3.92
N GLY A 136 -8.44 20.24 -5.22
CA GLY A 136 -8.06 19.23 -6.21
C GLY A 136 -6.57 18.91 -6.06
N LEU A 137 -6.18 17.66 -6.37
CA LEU A 137 -4.79 17.34 -6.66
C LEU A 137 -4.35 18.23 -7.83
N GLN A 138 -3.57 19.28 -7.55
CA GLN A 138 -2.88 20.04 -8.57
C GLN A 138 -1.53 19.37 -8.78
N VAL A 139 -1.32 18.91 -10.01
CA VAL A 139 -0.06 18.36 -10.49
C VAL A 139 0.45 19.34 -11.52
N ALA A 140 1.73 19.68 -11.46
CA ALA A 140 2.30 20.67 -12.36
C ALA A 140 2.29 20.17 -13.82
N ASP A 141 2.32 21.09 -14.79
CA ASP A 141 2.24 20.75 -16.22
C ASP A 141 3.38 19.82 -16.69
N ASP A 142 4.48 19.73 -15.94
CA ASP A 142 5.65 18.87 -16.17
C ASP A 142 5.66 17.58 -15.31
N GLU A 143 4.67 17.39 -14.43
CA GLU A 143 4.55 16.23 -13.53
C GLU A 143 3.60 15.14 -14.07
N LEU A 144 4.01 13.87 -13.93
CA LEU A 144 3.15 12.70 -14.25
C LEU A 144 2.43 12.14 -13.02
N THR A 145 2.93 12.47 -11.83
CA THR A 145 2.31 12.21 -10.52
C THR A 145 2.73 13.34 -9.58
N PRO A 146 1.94 13.71 -8.57
CA PRO A 146 2.24 14.85 -7.70
C PRO A 146 3.67 14.82 -7.15
N GLY A 147 4.47 15.82 -7.49
CA GLY A 147 5.87 15.96 -7.06
C GLY A 147 6.93 15.25 -7.92
N ILE A 148 6.58 14.38 -8.88
CA ILE A 148 7.53 13.66 -9.75
C ILE A 148 7.31 14.03 -11.23
N THR A 149 8.37 14.56 -11.85
CA THR A 149 8.33 15.05 -13.24
C THR A 149 8.38 13.93 -14.28
N ALA A 150 7.87 14.20 -15.49
CA ALA A 150 8.03 13.32 -16.64
C ALA A 150 9.52 13.04 -16.96
N GLN A 151 10.38 14.03 -16.69
CA GLN A 151 11.83 13.93 -16.83
C GLN A 151 12.43 12.95 -15.81
N GLU A 152 12.03 12.99 -14.53
CA GLU A 152 12.53 12.03 -13.53
C GLU A 152 12.12 10.60 -13.89
N TYR A 153 10.89 10.39 -14.37
CA TYR A 153 10.46 9.08 -14.88
C TYR A 153 11.28 8.62 -16.11
N HIS A 154 11.66 9.54 -17.01
CA HIS A 154 12.59 9.23 -18.10
C HIS A 154 13.97 8.80 -17.58
N GLU A 155 14.53 9.52 -16.60
CA GLU A 155 15.82 9.22 -16.00
C GLU A 155 15.84 7.89 -15.22
N ARG A 156 14.74 7.50 -14.58
CA ARG A 156 14.58 6.16 -13.97
C ARG A 156 14.68 5.06 -15.04
N ARG A 157 13.95 5.20 -16.16
CA ARG A 157 13.99 4.24 -17.28
C ARG A 157 15.36 4.20 -17.96
N LYS A 158 16.00 5.36 -18.15
CA LYS A 158 17.34 5.48 -18.74
C LYS A 158 18.40 4.79 -17.87
N ARG A 159 18.47 5.12 -16.57
CA ARG A 159 19.39 4.49 -15.61
C ARG A 159 19.19 2.97 -15.48
N LEU A 160 17.96 2.47 -15.63
CA LEU A 160 17.71 1.03 -15.74
C LEU A 160 18.35 0.47 -17.01
N CYS A 161 18.02 1.04 -18.18
CA CYS A 161 18.49 0.52 -19.47
C CYS A 161 20.02 0.56 -19.61
N GLU A 162 20.69 1.58 -19.08
CA GLU A 162 22.16 1.72 -19.05
C GLU A 162 22.87 0.64 -18.19
N LYS A 163 22.16 0.02 -17.23
CA LYS A 163 22.69 -1.09 -16.41
C LYS A 163 22.52 -2.46 -17.05
N LEU A 164 21.68 -2.59 -18.07
CA LEU A 164 21.42 -3.88 -18.73
C LEU A 164 22.48 -4.15 -19.80
N PRO A 165 22.86 -5.43 -20.02
CA PRO A 165 23.73 -5.77 -21.16
C PRO A 165 23.05 -5.44 -22.50
N GLU A 166 23.84 -5.38 -23.57
CA GLU A 166 23.32 -5.31 -24.94
C GLU A 166 22.33 -6.46 -25.24
N ASN A 167 21.45 -6.25 -26.22
CA ASN A 167 20.37 -7.17 -26.57
C ASN A 167 19.49 -7.58 -25.38
N SER A 168 19.23 -6.69 -24.42
CA SER A 168 18.27 -6.94 -23.34
C SER A 168 16.86 -6.44 -23.68
N ALA A 169 15.85 -7.00 -23.01
CA ALA A 169 14.51 -6.43 -22.86
C ALA A 169 14.12 -6.40 -21.38
N VAL A 170 13.23 -5.48 -21.01
CA VAL A 170 12.50 -5.50 -19.73
C VAL A 170 11.02 -5.70 -20.04
N LEU A 171 10.35 -6.59 -19.30
CA LEU A 171 8.89 -6.72 -19.30
C LEU A 171 8.38 -6.53 -17.87
N VAL A 172 7.50 -5.55 -17.66
CA VAL A 172 6.83 -5.29 -16.37
C VAL A 172 5.33 -5.38 -16.58
N MET A 173 4.65 -6.19 -15.75
CA MET A 173 3.19 -6.31 -15.77
C MET A 173 2.58 -5.34 -14.76
N GLY A 174 1.50 -4.67 -15.14
CA GLY A 174 0.74 -3.81 -14.25
C GLY A 174 -0.03 -4.58 -13.18
N GLY A 175 -0.35 -3.86 -12.12
CA GLY A 175 -1.30 -4.28 -11.10
C GLY A 175 -2.70 -4.47 -11.69
N ARG A 176 -3.55 -5.16 -10.92
CA ARG A 176 -4.95 -5.43 -11.27
C ARG A 176 -5.89 -4.90 -10.21
N VAL A 177 -7.12 -4.63 -10.62
CA VAL A 177 -8.24 -4.49 -9.67
C VAL A 177 -8.31 -5.78 -8.84
N LYS A 178 -8.49 -5.68 -7.53
CA LYS A 178 -8.69 -6.84 -6.64
C LYS A 178 -10.10 -6.79 -6.09
N CYS A 179 -10.82 -7.92 -6.08
CA CYS A 179 -12.17 -8.00 -5.54
C CYS A 179 -12.17 -8.38 -4.05
N MET A 180 -13.00 -7.68 -3.27
CA MET A 180 -13.30 -7.96 -1.86
C MET A 180 -14.39 -9.04 -1.74
N SER A 181 -15.47 -8.92 -2.52
CA SER A 181 -16.57 -9.88 -2.53
C SER A 181 -17.32 -9.80 -3.85
N GLY A 182 -17.46 -10.93 -4.56
CA GLY A 182 -18.01 -10.95 -5.91
C GLY A 182 -17.27 -9.97 -6.82
N ASN A 183 -18.00 -8.98 -7.34
CA ASN A 183 -17.50 -7.95 -8.24
C ASN A 183 -17.21 -6.61 -7.54
N ILE A 184 -17.34 -6.55 -6.20
CA ILE A 184 -17.03 -5.36 -5.41
C ILE A 184 -15.52 -5.29 -5.19
N PHE A 185 -14.88 -4.21 -5.62
CA PHE A 185 -13.43 -4.06 -5.65
C PHE A 185 -12.84 -3.27 -4.48
N TYR A 186 -11.61 -3.61 -4.11
CA TYR A 186 -10.72 -2.76 -3.31
C TYR A 186 -10.24 -1.56 -4.14
N ARG A 187 -9.85 -0.46 -3.47
CA ARG A 187 -9.15 0.66 -4.10
C ARG A 187 -7.92 0.14 -4.87
N PHE A 188 -7.76 0.57 -6.11
CA PHE A 188 -6.64 0.12 -6.93
C PHE A 188 -5.29 0.57 -6.34
N ARG A 189 -4.29 -0.30 -6.47
CA ARG A 189 -2.87 0.01 -6.28
C ARG A 189 -2.09 -0.63 -7.42
N GLN A 190 -1.34 0.20 -8.13
CA GLN A 190 -0.43 -0.21 -9.18
C GLN A 190 0.71 -1.10 -8.63
N ASP A 191 1.24 -1.95 -9.50
CA ASP A 191 2.53 -2.61 -9.28
C ASP A 191 3.65 -1.57 -9.06
N SER A 192 4.43 -1.73 -7.99
CA SER A 192 5.43 -0.75 -7.57
C SER A 192 6.56 -0.56 -8.59
N SER A 193 6.91 -1.60 -9.36
CA SER A 193 7.93 -1.55 -10.41
C SER A 193 7.43 -0.81 -11.65
N LEU A 194 6.20 -1.11 -12.12
CA LEU A 194 5.60 -0.38 -13.24
C LEU A 194 5.34 1.08 -12.86
N TRP A 195 4.85 1.33 -11.65
CA TRP A 195 4.62 2.68 -11.15
C TRP A 195 5.93 3.49 -11.05
N TYR A 196 7.00 2.93 -10.48
CA TYR A 196 8.31 3.61 -10.39
C TYR A 196 8.85 4.03 -11.76
N LEU A 197 8.63 3.22 -12.80
CA LEU A 197 9.12 3.47 -14.16
C LEU A 197 8.21 4.37 -15.02
N THR A 198 6.95 4.60 -14.63
CA THR A 198 5.97 5.25 -15.52
C THR A 198 5.07 6.30 -14.86
N GLY A 199 4.76 6.19 -13.57
CA GLY A 199 3.68 6.95 -12.93
C GLY A 199 2.27 6.53 -13.38
N PHE A 200 2.14 5.52 -14.24
CA PHE A 200 0.86 5.11 -14.81
C PHE A 200 -0.01 4.40 -13.76
N GLN A 201 -1.27 4.83 -13.56
CA GLN A 201 -2.12 4.37 -12.46
C GLN A 201 -3.39 3.63 -12.92
N GLU A 202 -3.45 3.13 -14.15
CA GLU A 202 -4.57 2.28 -14.59
C GLU A 202 -4.21 0.78 -14.47
N PRO A 203 -5.19 -0.09 -14.13
CA PRO A 203 -5.00 -1.53 -14.06
C PRO A 203 -4.76 -2.13 -15.44
N ASP A 204 -4.38 -3.41 -15.46
CA ASP A 204 -4.38 -4.23 -16.68
C ASP A 204 -3.60 -3.60 -17.83
N CYS A 205 -2.35 -3.26 -17.52
CA CYS A 205 -1.38 -2.71 -18.45
C CYS A 205 -0.08 -3.53 -18.44
N ALA A 206 0.81 -3.26 -19.40
CA ALA A 206 2.18 -3.78 -19.40
C ALA A 206 3.16 -2.76 -19.99
N LEU A 207 4.41 -2.83 -19.56
CA LEU A 207 5.52 -2.01 -20.04
C LEU A 207 6.58 -2.94 -20.64
N ILE A 208 7.03 -2.65 -21.86
CA ILE A 208 8.23 -3.22 -22.44
C ILE A 208 9.26 -2.11 -22.68
N LEU A 209 10.47 -2.27 -22.14
CA LEU A 209 11.61 -1.41 -22.44
C LEU A 209 12.67 -2.20 -23.21
N HIS A 210 13.10 -1.66 -24.35
CA HIS A 210 14.26 -2.13 -25.10
C HIS A 210 15.37 -1.09 -25.04
N PRO A 211 16.49 -1.32 -24.33
CA PRO A 211 17.72 -0.55 -24.50
C PRO A 211 18.09 -0.48 -25.99
N ARG A 212 18.27 0.73 -26.50
CA ARG A 212 18.61 1.01 -27.91
C ARG A 212 19.48 2.25 -27.94
N ALA A 213 20.80 2.07 -28.02
CA ALA A 213 21.76 3.18 -28.06
C ALA A 213 21.55 4.14 -29.25
N SER A 214 20.91 3.69 -30.33
CA SER A 214 20.50 4.50 -31.48
C SER A 214 19.20 5.31 -31.26
N SER A 215 18.45 5.05 -30.19
CA SER A 215 17.29 5.87 -29.80
C SER A 215 17.76 7.14 -29.10
N PRO A 216 17.19 8.32 -29.39
CA PRO A 216 17.48 9.55 -28.64
C PRO A 216 17.23 9.43 -27.13
N LYS A 217 16.31 8.55 -26.70
CA LYS A 217 16.02 8.25 -25.28
C LYS A 217 17.02 7.27 -24.64
N GLY A 218 17.90 6.64 -25.42
CA GLY A 218 18.71 5.47 -25.02
C GLY A 218 17.93 4.15 -24.96
N TYR A 219 16.61 4.19 -25.11
CA TYR A 219 15.71 3.05 -25.10
C TYR A 219 14.51 3.28 -26.04
N LYS A 220 13.77 2.21 -26.34
CA LYS A 220 12.40 2.26 -26.88
C LYS A 220 11.44 1.75 -25.80
N MET A 221 10.39 2.53 -25.53
CA MET A 221 9.35 2.23 -24.56
C MET A 221 8.04 1.89 -25.29
N THR A 222 7.56 0.68 -25.08
CA THR A 222 6.26 0.22 -25.58
C THR A 222 5.32 0.00 -24.41
N MET A 223 4.12 0.59 -24.46
CA MET A 223 3.08 0.36 -23.46
C MET A 223 1.91 -0.45 -24.03
N PHE A 224 1.34 -1.32 -23.21
CA PHE A 224 0.07 -1.98 -23.46
C PHE A 224 -0.91 -1.44 -22.41
N VAL A 225 -2.00 -0.83 -22.85
CA VAL A 225 -2.97 -0.17 -21.96
C VAL A 225 -4.40 -0.56 -22.32
N PRO A 226 -5.36 -0.52 -21.37
CA PRO A 226 -6.77 -0.71 -21.70
C PRO A 226 -7.22 0.28 -22.79
N PRO A 227 -7.90 -0.17 -23.86
CA PRO A 227 -8.44 0.74 -24.86
C PRO A 227 -9.55 1.61 -24.25
N ARG A 228 -9.75 2.80 -24.81
CA ARG A 228 -10.93 3.62 -24.52
C ARG A 228 -12.20 2.91 -25.02
N ASP A 229 -13.25 2.99 -24.22
CA ASP A 229 -14.56 2.40 -24.49
C ASP A 229 -15.61 3.35 -23.90
N GLU A 230 -16.30 4.13 -24.76
CA GLU A 230 -17.23 5.17 -24.34
C GLU A 230 -18.32 4.66 -23.37
N LEU A 231 -18.75 3.40 -23.54
CA LEU A 231 -19.75 2.79 -22.67
C LEU A 231 -19.13 2.38 -21.33
N ASN A 232 -17.93 1.78 -21.34
CA ASN A 232 -17.24 1.45 -20.09
C ASN A 232 -16.87 2.70 -19.28
N GLU A 233 -16.40 3.75 -19.97
CA GLU A 233 -15.95 5.01 -19.37
C GLU A 233 -17.09 5.81 -18.72
N LEU A 234 -18.31 5.71 -19.26
CA LEU A 234 -19.52 6.28 -18.67
C LEU A 234 -19.79 5.79 -17.23
N TRP A 235 -19.47 4.53 -16.95
CA TRP A 235 -19.79 3.88 -15.67
C TRP A 235 -18.58 3.68 -14.76
N ASN A 236 -17.39 3.47 -15.33
CA ASN A 236 -16.17 3.15 -14.60
C ASN A 236 -15.15 4.30 -14.59
N GLY A 237 -15.49 5.47 -15.14
CA GLY A 237 -14.53 6.55 -15.36
C GLY A 237 -13.63 6.29 -16.57
N ALA A 238 -13.00 7.34 -17.08
CA ALA A 238 -12.30 7.28 -18.35
C ALA A 238 -11.00 6.47 -18.32
N ARG A 239 -10.36 6.37 -19.49
CA ARG A 239 -9.07 5.72 -19.66
C ARG A 239 -8.11 6.61 -20.42
N THR A 240 -6.83 6.54 -20.07
CA THR A 240 -5.75 7.25 -20.76
C THR A 240 -5.71 6.88 -22.25
N GLY A 241 -5.94 5.61 -22.58
CA GLY A 241 -5.89 5.10 -23.96
C GLY A 241 -4.49 5.11 -24.57
N MET A 242 -4.35 4.53 -25.75
CA MET A 242 -3.06 4.43 -26.44
C MET A 242 -2.50 5.81 -26.84
N ASP A 243 -3.37 6.77 -27.18
CA ASP A 243 -2.98 8.15 -27.47
C ASP A 243 -2.40 8.84 -26.24
N GLY A 244 -3.03 8.74 -25.07
CA GLY A 244 -2.49 9.32 -23.83
C GLY A 244 -1.21 8.62 -23.34
N ALA A 245 -1.05 7.31 -23.60
CA ALA A 245 0.18 6.59 -23.26
C ALA A 245 1.41 7.12 -24.04
N VAL A 246 1.20 7.58 -25.28
CA VAL A 246 2.22 8.26 -26.09
C VAL A 246 2.35 9.73 -25.70
N ASP A 247 1.25 10.49 -25.78
CA ASP A 247 1.24 11.96 -25.66
C ASP A 247 1.60 12.45 -24.24
N ILE A 248 1.26 11.68 -23.19
CA ILE A 248 1.47 12.07 -21.78
C ILE A 248 2.61 11.26 -21.14
N PHE A 249 2.52 9.92 -21.19
CA PHE A 249 3.50 9.05 -20.52
C PHE A 249 4.80 8.84 -21.31
N GLY A 250 4.88 9.39 -22.53
CA GLY A 250 6.10 9.41 -23.34
C GLY A 250 6.51 8.06 -23.92
N ALA A 251 5.57 7.13 -24.08
CA ALA A 251 5.81 5.89 -24.82
C ALA A 251 6.16 6.19 -26.29
N ASP A 252 7.03 5.38 -26.88
CA ASP A 252 7.33 5.46 -28.32
C ASP A 252 6.26 4.75 -29.15
N GLU A 253 5.67 3.69 -28.60
CA GLU A 253 4.53 2.96 -29.15
C GLU A 253 3.56 2.56 -28.04
N ALA A 254 2.26 2.57 -28.33
CA ALA A 254 1.23 2.09 -27.43
C ALA A 254 0.22 1.19 -28.16
N PHE A 255 -0.13 0.08 -27.52
CA PHE A 255 -1.07 -0.93 -28.03
C PHE A 255 -2.20 -1.16 -27.03
N ALA A 256 -3.34 -1.65 -27.51
CA ALA A 256 -4.38 -2.16 -26.63
C ALA A 256 -3.84 -3.39 -25.87
N MET A 257 -4.10 -3.45 -24.55
CA MET A 257 -3.75 -4.59 -23.70
C MET A 257 -4.70 -5.77 -23.97
N GLU A 258 -4.50 -6.39 -25.13
CA GLU A 258 -5.16 -7.60 -25.58
C GLU A 258 -4.17 -8.77 -25.59
N PRO A 259 -4.58 -9.99 -25.20
CA PRO A 259 -3.76 -11.20 -25.21
C PRO A 259 -3.02 -11.45 -26.52
N ALA A 260 -3.71 -11.26 -27.65
CA ALA A 260 -3.17 -11.46 -28.97
C ALA A 260 -2.11 -10.41 -29.32
N SER A 261 -2.33 -9.14 -28.94
CA SER A 261 -1.40 -8.03 -29.16
C SER A 261 -0.10 -8.23 -28.37
N LEU A 262 -0.21 -8.56 -27.08
CA LEU A 262 0.96 -8.83 -26.24
C LEU A 262 1.72 -10.08 -26.71
N LEU A 263 1.02 -11.19 -26.99
CA LEU A 263 1.65 -12.41 -27.50
C LEU A 263 2.33 -12.19 -28.85
N ALA A 264 1.75 -11.41 -29.76
CA ALA A 264 2.37 -11.08 -31.04
C ALA A 264 3.66 -10.26 -30.86
N HIS A 265 3.63 -9.24 -29.99
CA HIS A 265 4.81 -8.42 -29.71
C HIS A 265 5.91 -9.19 -28.97
N LEU A 266 5.55 -10.11 -28.06
CA LEU A 266 6.50 -11.00 -27.39
C LEU A 266 7.11 -12.02 -28.37
N LYS A 267 6.34 -12.53 -29.35
CA LYS A 267 6.84 -13.43 -30.38
C LYS A 267 7.87 -12.79 -31.33
N SER A 268 7.79 -11.47 -31.58
CA SER A 268 8.86 -10.76 -32.30
C SER A 268 10.02 -10.37 -31.38
N THR A 269 9.72 -9.92 -30.16
CA THR A 269 10.70 -9.40 -29.20
C THR A 269 11.61 -10.47 -28.61
N VAL A 270 11.05 -11.54 -28.05
CA VAL A 270 11.82 -12.52 -27.25
C VAL A 270 12.91 -13.24 -28.07
N PRO A 271 12.73 -13.55 -29.37
CA PRO A 271 13.81 -14.09 -30.20
C PRO A 271 14.95 -13.11 -30.50
N GLU A 272 14.68 -11.79 -30.56
CA GLU A 272 15.66 -10.75 -30.88
C GLU A 272 16.60 -10.42 -29.71
N VAL A 273 16.21 -10.75 -28.47
CA VAL A 273 16.96 -10.40 -27.26
C VAL A 273 17.68 -11.60 -26.66
N ASP A 274 18.84 -11.36 -26.04
CA ASP A 274 19.65 -12.34 -25.32
C ASP A 274 19.30 -12.43 -23.83
N HIS A 275 18.72 -11.37 -23.26
CA HIS A 275 18.30 -11.33 -21.87
C HIS A 275 16.91 -10.68 -21.74
N LEU A 276 15.97 -11.37 -21.10
CA LEU A 276 14.66 -10.81 -20.77
C LEU A 276 14.56 -10.63 -19.26
N TYR A 277 14.53 -9.38 -18.80
CA TYR A 277 14.37 -9.04 -17.39
C TYR A 277 12.88 -8.91 -17.06
N MET A 278 12.37 -9.81 -16.23
CA MET A 278 11.00 -9.76 -15.71
C MET A 278 10.92 -10.48 -14.37
N ASP A 279 10.05 -9.99 -13.50
CA ASP A 279 9.65 -10.75 -12.32
C ASP A 279 8.39 -11.55 -12.66
N TRP A 280 8.38 -12.83 -12.31
CA TRP A 280 7.19 -13.67 -12.50
C TRP A 280 6.11 -13.21 -11.53
N PRO A 281 4.85 -13.01 -11.95
CA PRO A 281 3.77 -12.70 -11.02
C PRO A 281 3.64 -13.79 -9.96
N SER A 282 3.27 -13.41 -8.73
CA SER A 282 3.38 -14.19 -7.48
C SER A 282 2.44 -15.41 -7.36
N GLY A 283 2.24 -16.15 -8.45
CA GLY A 283 1.33 -17.28 -8.60
C GLY A 283 0.02 -16.92 -9.31
N PRO A 284 -0.69 -17.92 -9.87
CA PRO A 284 -2.02 -17.73 -10.41
C PRO A 284 -3.05 -17.65 -9.26
N THR A 285 -3.75 -16.52 -9.16
CA THR A 285 -4.88 -16.35 -8.22
C THR A 285 -6.18 -16.87 -8.84
N PHE A 286 -6.24 -18.16 -9.19
CA PHE A 286 -7.37 -18.71 -9.94
C PHE A 286 -8.73 -18.40 -9.27
N PRO A 287 -9.66 -17.74 -9.97
CA PRO A 287 -11.05 -17.73 -9.56
C PRO A 287 -11.54 -19.18 -9.58
N ARG A 288 -12.17 -19.64 -8.49
CA ARG A 288 -12.91 -20.90 -8.54
C ARG A 288 -14.09 -20.71 -9.48
N THR A 289 -13.93 -21.09 -10.74
CA THR A 289 -15.03 -21.11 -11.71
C THR A 289 -16.14 -22.00 -11.14
N PRO A 290 -17.38 -21.51 -11.00
CA PRO A 290 -18.52 -22.37 -10.75
C PRO A 290 -18.58 -23.39 -11.89
N SER A 291 -18.61 -24.68 -11.58
CA SER A 291 -18.53 -25.70 -12.63
C SER A 291 -19.72 -25.56 -13.58
N ARG A 292 -19.48 -25.33 -14.87
CA ARG A 292 -20.52 -25.40 -15.91
C ARG A 292 -21.09 -26.83 -15.95
N ARG A 293 -22.24 -27.03 -15.29
CA ARG A 293 -23.14 -28.17 -15.52
C ARG A 293 -24.56 -27.64 -15.66
N SER A 294 -25.19 -28.02 -16.79
CA SER A 294 -26.52 -27.62 -17.23
C SER A 294 -26.63 -26.13 -17.67
N SER A 295 -27.39 -25.76 -18.71
CA SER A 295 -28.33 -26.56 -19.50
C SER A 295 -28.20 -26.30 -21.01
N LEU A 296 -28.70 -27.26 -21.80
CA LEU A 296 -29.08 -27.05 -23.20
C LEU A 296 -30.39 -26.26 -23.24
N ILE A 297 -30.52 -25.28 -24.15
CA ILE A 297 -31.70 -24.94 -24.99
C ILE A 297 -31.53 -23.53 -25.59
N GLY A 298 -31.83 -23.39 -26.89
CA GLY A 298 -32.42 -22.17 -27.47
C GLY A 298 -31.50 -20.96 -27.71
N GLY A 299 -31.26 -20.65 -28.99
CA GLY A 299 -30.50 -19.48 -29.42
C GLY A 299 -31.15 -18.12 -29.14
N GLY A 300 -30.32 -17.07 -29.24
CA GLY A 300 -30.72 -15.67 -29.11
C GLY A 300 -29.52 -14.81 -28.69
N ALA A 301 -29.02 -13.96 -29.58
CA ALA A 301 -27.95 -13.03 -29.24
C ALA A 301 -28.53 -11.81 -28.49
N SER A 302 -28.32 -11.76 -27.18
CA SER A 302 -28.52 -10.57 -26.36
C SER A 302 -27.38 -10.48 -25.36
N GLY A 303 -26.52 -9.47 -25.47
CA GLY A 303 -25.44 -9.22 -24.51
C GLY A 303 -26.05 -9.05 -23.12
N ASN A 304 -25.60 -9.87 -22.17
CA ASN A 304 -26.27 -9.93 -20.88
C ASN A 304 -25.76 -8.78 -20.01
N ILE A 305 -26.66 -8.00 -19.39
CA ILE A 305 -26.24 -6.82 -18.60
C ILE A 305 -25.31 -7.19 -17.43
N PHE A 306 -25.34 -8.45 -16.99
CA PHE A 306 -24.44 -9.02 -16.00
C PHE A 306 -22.98 -9.17 -16.47
N ASP A 307 -22.73 -9.31 -17.77
CA ASP A 307 -21.35 -9.33 -18.31
C ASP A 307 -20.69 -7.94 -18.15
N PHE A 308 -21.50 -6.87 -18.17
CA PHE A 308 -21.05 -5.49 -17.93
C PHE A 308 -20.78 -5.19 -16.44
N LEU A 309 -21.28 -6.03 -15.54
CA LEU A 309 -21.15 -5.88 -14.08
C LEU A 309 -19.98 -6.68 -13.48
N SER A 310 -19.12 -7.30 -14.30
CA SER A 310 -18.06 -8.22 -13.85
C SER A 310 -16.65 -7.81 -14.30
N PRO A 311 -15.82 -7.20 -13.44
CA PRO A 311 -14.39 -7.12 -13.69
C PRO A 311 -13.79 -8.53 -13.53
N THR A 312 -13.31 -9.12 -14.61
CA THR A 312 -12.68 -10.45 -14.58
C THR A 312 -11.27 -10.35 -13.99
N SER A 313 -11.15 -10.19 -12.67
CA SER A 313 -9.86 -10.02 -12.00
C SER A 313 -9.31 -11.33 -11.40
N ALA A 314 -8.32 -11.89 -12.08
CA ALA A 314 -7.26 -12.70 -11.50
C ALA A 314 -5.96 -12.43 -12.28
N SER A 315 -4.82 -12.99 -11.84
CA SER A 315 -3.43 -12.93 -12.37
C SER A 315 -3.15 -12.17 -13.71
N PRO A 316 -1.96 -11.57 -13.96
CA PRO A 316 -1.53 -11.04 -15.29
C PRO A 316 -1.74 -11.99 -16.49
N PHE A 317 -1.99 -13.24 -16.14
CA PHE A 317 -2.19 -14.41 -16.93
C PHE A 317 -3.66 -14.83 -17.17
N ASP A 318 -4.63 -14.16 -16.55
CA ASP A 318 -6.07 -14.25 -16.87
C ASP A 318 -6.54 -13.08 -17.76
N ALA A 319 -5.64 -12.17 -18.19
CA ALA A 319 -5.89 -11.37 -19.39
C ALA A 319 -6.18 -12.30 -20.60
N PHE A 320 -5.47 -13.43 -20.66
CA PHE A 320 -5.61 -14.43 -21.72
C PHE A 320 -6.99 -15.08 -21.67
N ALA A 321 -7.90 -14.61 -22.53
CA ALA A 321 -9.27 -15.07 -22.69
C ALA A 321 -9.42 -16.60 -22.92
N LYS A 322 -8.32 -17.30 -23.19
CA LYS A 322 -8.22 -18.76 -23.23
C LYS A 322 -6.96 -19.23 -22.51
N LYS A 323 -7.07 -20.33 -21.79
CA LYS A 323 -5.93 -21.05 -21.17
C LYS A 323 -4.80 -21.37 -22.17
N SER A 324 -5.14 -21.59 -23.45
CA SER A 324 -4.16 -21.79 -24.52
C SER A 324 -3.24 -20.59 -24.71
N ASP A 325 -3.75 -19.37 -24.55
CA ASP A 325 -3.03 -18.16 -24.91
C ASP A 325 -2.07 -17.77 -23.76
N PHE A 326 -2.51 -18.05 -22.51
CA PHE A 326 -1.65 -18.16 -21.33
C PHE A 326 -0.52 -19.16 -21.56
N GLU A 327 -0.86 -20.42 -21.89
CA GLU A 327 0.13 -21.50 -22.08
C GLU A 327 1.13 -21.13 -23.18
N ASN A 328 0.68 -20.44 -24.25
CA ASN A 328 1.54 -19.94 -25.32
C ASN A 328 2.48 -18.81 -24.87
N VAL A 329 2.04 -17.82 -24.06
CA VAL A 329 2.95 -16.79 -23.53
C VAL A 329 3.95 -17.41 -22.56
N VAL A 330 3.49 -18.23 -21.60
CA VAL A 330 4.36 -18.96 -20.67
C VAL A 330 5.41 -19.76 -21.44
N LYS A 331 4.99 -20.48 -22.48
CA LYS A 331 5.87 -21.27 -23.35
C LYS A 331 6.91 -20.40 -24.05
N VAL A 332 6.52 -19.30 -24.71
CA VAL A 332 7.47 -18.36 -25.35
C VAL A 332 8.50 -17.81 -24.36
N LEU A 333 8.09 -17.52 -23.13
CA LEU A 333 8.99 -17.03 -22.06
C LEU A 333 9.91 -18.14 -21.51
N GLN A 334 9.43 -19.38 -21.42
CA GLN A 334 10.18 -20.51 -20.84
C GLN A 334 11.13 -21.19 -21.84
N GLU A 335 10.76 -21.28 -23.13
CA GLU A 335 11.54 -21.98 -24.17
C GLU A 335 12.94 -21.38 -24.39
N GLY A 336 13.15 -20.11 -24.00
CA GLY A 336 14.43 -19.42 -24.23
C GLY A 336 15.54 -19.62 -23.18
N ARG A 337 15.24 -19.98 -21.92
CA ARG A 337 16.18 -19.86 -20.76
C ARG A 337 16.88 -18.48 -20.63
N LYS A 338 16.36 -17.43 -21.26
CA LYS A 338 16.91 -16.05 -21.27
C LYS A 338 16.33 -15.14 -20.19
N VAL A 339 15.37 -15.64 -19.39
CA VAL A 339 14.67 -14.85 -18.36
C VAL A 339 15.55 -14.64 -17.12
N ARG A 340 15.60 -13.39 -16.63
CA ARG A 340 16.32 -12.95 -15.42
C ARG A 340 15.37 -12.15 -14.52
N PRO A 341 15.53 -12.22 -13.18
CA PRO A 341 14.73 -11.40 -12.27
C PRO A 341 15.02 -9.91 -12.48
N LEU A 342 13.98 -9.08 -12.44
CA LEU A 342 14.07 -7.64 -12.64
C LEU A 342 14.23 -6.90 -11.31
N ALA A 343 13.60 -7.36 -10.24
CA ALA A 343 13.62 -6.71 -8.92
C ALA A 343 15.05 -6.33 -8.46
N PRO A 344 16.10 -7.18 -8.56
CA PRO A 344 17.45 -6.80 -8.16
C PRO A 344 18.09 -5.64 -8.95
N MET A 345 17.59 -5.35 -10.17
CA MET A 345 18.04 -4.21 -10.96
C MET A 345 17.29 -2.93 -10.56
N LEU A 346 15.98 -3.04 -10.29
CA LEU A 346 15.13 -1.93 -9.87
C LEU A 346 15.38 -1.51 -8.42
N ASP A 347 15.59 -2.45 -7.52
CA ASP A 347 15.89 -2.18 -6.11
C ASP A 347 17.15 -1.31 -5.95
N GLN A 348 18.18 -1.53 -6.79
CA GLN A 348 19.37 -0.68 -6.82
C GLN A 348 19.12 0.76 -7.26
N LEU A 349 17.98 1.04 -7.89
CA LEU A 349 17.55 2.40 -8.23
C LEU A 349 16.64 2.94 -7.12
N ARG A 350 15.62 2.17 -6.73
CA ARG A 350 14.63 2.50 -5.69
C ARG A 350 15.22 2.70 -4.29
N VAL A 351 16.37 2.10 -3.97
CA VAL A 351 16.98 2.26 -2.65
C VAL A 351 17.56 3.67 -2.44
N ILE A 352 17.92 4.37 -3.53
CA ILE A 352 18.42 5.75 -3.52
C ILE A 352 17.28 6.69 -3.94
N LYS A 353 16.64 7.32 -2.95
CA LYS A 353 15.54 8.25 -3.15
C LYS A 353 16.02 9.59 -3.71
N SER A 354 15.36 10.09 -4.74
CA SER A 354 15.58 11.44 -5.27
C SER A 354 15.10 12.51 -4.27
N PRO A 355 15.55 13.78 -4.41
CA PRO A 355 15.01 14.89 -3.62
C PRO A 355 13.49 15.06 -3.76
N ALA A 356 12.89 14.59 -4.85
CA ALA A 356 11.45 14.62 -5.05
C ALA A 356 10.74 13.52 -4.26
N GLU A 357 11.26 12.29 -4.30
CA GLU A 357 10.80 11.17 -3.48
C GLU A 357 10.85 11.51 -1.98
N LEU A 358 11.96 12.10 -1.52
CA LEU A 358 12.13 12.55 -0.13
C LEU A 358 11.11 13.61 0.30
N ARG A 359 10.70 14.53 -0.59
CA ARG A 359 9.64 15.52 -0.30
C ARG A 359 8.28 14.84 -0.12
N ILE A 360 7.96 13.84 -0.92
CA ILE A 360 6.70 13.09 -0.81
C ILE A 360 6.69 12.24 0.46
N MET A 361 7.79 11.52 0.74
CA MET A 361 7.93 10.75 2.00
C MET A 361 7.86 11.65 3.24
N LYS A 362 8.43 12.87 3.20
CA LYS A 362 8.25 13.85 4.29
C LYS A 362 6.79 14.29 4.45
N ARG A 363 6.03 14.45 3.36
CA ARG A 363 4.59 14.73 3.41
C ARG A 363 3.80 13.56 4.01
N ALA A 364 4.13 12.31 3.65
CA ALA A 364 3.55 11.11 4.27
C ALA A 364 3.80 11.11 5.79
N GLY A 365 5.06 11.22 6.21
CA GLY A 365 5.46 11.25 7.61
C GLY A 365 4.78 12.36 8.41
N VAL A 366 4.64 13.58 7.86
CA VAL A 366 3.92 14.70 8.52
C VAL A 366 2.42 14.43 8.63
N ALA A 367 1.77 13.86 7.61
CA ALA A 367 0.35 13.52 7.65
C ALA A 367 0.06 12.42 8.69
N SER A 368 0.86 11.36 8.70
CA SER A 368 0.79 10.26 9.67
C SER A 368 1.12 10.73 11.10
N SER A 369 2.09 11.64 11.26
CA SER A 369 2.41 12.24 12.57
C SER A 369 1.20 12.94 13.18
N ALA A 370 0.53 13.80 12.40
CA ALA A 370 -0.65 14.50 12.86
C ALA A 370 -1.80 13.52 13.18
N ALA A 371 -1.98 12.47 12.39
CA ALA A 371 -2.97 11.43 12.65
C ALA A 371 -2.68 10.65 13.95
N MET A 372 -1.41 10.34 14.24
CA MET A 372 -0.98 9.71 15.49
C MET A 372 -1.26 10.60 16.72
N ILE A 373 -1.03 11.91 16.60
CA ILE A 373 -1.38 12.91 17.64
C ILE A 373 -2.88 12.97 17.91
N HIS A 374 -3.71 12.88 16.86
CA HIS A 374 -5.16 12.77 17.02
C HIS A 374 -5.57 11.42 17.66
N ALA A 375 -4.90 10.32 17.33
CA ALA A 375 -5.11 9.01 17.94
C ALA A 375 -4.79 9.00 19.44
N MET A 376 -3.65 9.59 19.84
CA MET A 376 -3.28 9.83 21.25
C MET A 376 -4.38 10.61 21.98
N ARG A 377 -4.79 11.77 21.45
CA ARG A 377 -5.87 12.61 22.01
C ARG A 377 -7.25 11.95 22.05
N ALA A 378 -7.48 10.99 21.17
CA ALA A 378 -8.71 10.21 21.10
C ALA A 378 -8.68 8.95 21.98
N THR A 379 -7.56 8.67 22.65
CA THR A 379 -7.44 7.50 23.54
C THR A 379 -8.10 7.81 24.88
N SER A 380 -8.96 6.89 25.32
CA SER A 380 -9.55 6.91 26.66
C SER A 380 -10.04 5.51 27.01
N ALA A 381 -10.02 5.14 28.30
CA ALA A 381 -10.59 3.88 28.76
C ALA A 381 -12.06 3.69 28.29
N GLY A 382 -12.44 2.45 27.98
CA GLY A 382 -13.77 2.10 27.49
C GLY A 382 -14.01 2.33 25.99
N ARG A 383 -13.11 3.01 25.27
CA ARG A 383 -13.08 2.98 23.79
C ARG A 383 -12.47 1.67 23.29
N THR A 384 -12.64 1.36 22.01
CA THR A 384 -12.00 0.21 21.35
C THR A 384 -10.77 0.63 20.55
N GLU A 385 -9.84 -0.30 20.35
CA GLU A 385 -8.68 -0.15 19.47
C GLU A 385 -9.10 0.31 18.06
N GLY A 386 -10.15 -0.29 17.48
CA GLY A 386 -10.69 0.09 16.18
C GLY A 386 -11.28 1.50 16.10
N GLN A 387 -11.73 2.08 17.22
CA GLN A 387 -12.11 3.50 17.26
C GLN A 387 -10.88 4.41 17.16
N ILE A 388 -9.73 3.99 17.69
CA ILE A 388 -8.46 4.72 17.58
C ILE A 388 -7.90 4.59 16.15
N GLN A 389 -7.96 3.38 15.56
CA GLN A 389 -7.66 3.18 14.13
C GLN A 389 -8.48 4.12 13.24
N ALA A 390 -9.81 4.18 13.44
CA ALA A 390 -10.70 5.02 12.64
C ALA A 390 -10.36 6.53 12.74
N VAL A 391 -9.83 6.99 13.88
CA VAL A 391 -9.32 8.36 14.03
C VAL A 391 -8.08 8.58 13.18
N PHE A 392 -7.10 7.67 13.23
CA PHE A 392 -5.88 7.76 12.43
C PHE A 392 -6.18 7.74 10.92
N GLU A 393 -7.01 6.80 10.46
CA GLU A 393 -7.39 6.67 9.05
C GLU A 393 -8.15 7.91 8.54
N ARG A 394 -9.06 8.47 9.36
CA ARG A 394 -9.74 9.73 9.02
C ARG A 394 -8.75 10.89 8.91
N GLU A 395 -7.84 11.04 9.86
CA GLU A 395 -6.94 12.19 9.93
C GLU A 395 -5.82 12.14 8.87
N THR A 396 -5.35 10.95 8.48
CA THR A 396 -4.47 10.78 7.32
C THR A 396 -5.19 11.08 6.01
N ALA A 397 -6.42 10.57 5.81
CA ALA A 397 -7.22 10.84 4.62
C ALA A 397 -7.57 12.33 4.46
N LEU A 398 -7.93 13.03 5.54
CA LEU A 398 -8.17 14.48 5.53
C LEU A 398 -6.93 15.31 5.13
N ARG A 399 -5.72 14.74 5.26
CA ARG A 399 -4.44 15.37 4.87
C ARG A 399 -3.95 14.91 3.49
N GLY A 400 -4.78 14.17 2.74
CA GLY A 400 -4.53 13.80 1.35
C GLY A 400 -3.93 12.40 1.13
N ALA A 401 -3.69 11.62 2.19
CA ALA A 401 -3.22 10.24 2.03
C ALA A 401 -4.25 9.41 1.24
N GLN A 402 -3.80 8.65 0.23
CA GLN A 402 -4.71 7.85 -0.58
C GLN A 402 -5.32 6.67 0.19
N ARG A 403 -4.60 6.13 1.18
CA ARG A 403 -5.03 5.02 2.06
C ARG A 403 -3.98 4.81 3.17
N PRO A 404 -4.28 3.99 4.19
CA PRO A 404 -3.23 3.39 5.00
C PRO A 404 -2.20 2.69 4.12
N ALA A 405 -0.92 2.80 4.49
CA ALA A 405 0.19 2.12 3.82
C ALA A 405 0.11 0.59 3.99
N TYR A 406 -0.42 0.16 5.14
CA TYR A 406 -0.65 -1.22 5.56
C TYR A 406 -1.87 -1.24 6.50
N VAL A 407 -2.30 -2.43 6.94
CA VAL A 407 -3.37 -2.53 7.95
C VAL A 407 -2.79 -2.09 9.29
N PRO A 408 -3.29 -1.02 9.93
CA PRO A 408 -2.75 -0.55 11.20
C PRO A 408 -2.81 -1.62 12.28
N VAL A 409 -1.78 -1.70 13.10
CA VAL A 409 -1.80 -2.44 14.38
C VAL A 409 -2.21 -1.44 15.46
N VAL A 410 -3.28 -1.73 16.21
CA VAL A 410 -3.66 -0.94 17.38
C VAL A 410 -3.85 -1.90 18.55
N ALA A 411 -2.82 -2.05 19.37
CA ALA A 411 -2.71 -3.14 20.33
C ALA A 411 -2.59 -2.62 21.76
N ALA A 412 -3.66 -2.78 22.55
CA ALA A 412 -3.74 -2.36 23.94
C ALA A 412 -3.30 -3.46 24.91
N GLY A 413 -2.55 -3.08 25.95
CA GLY A 413 -2.08 -3.97 27.01
C GLY A 413 -1.43 -5.24 26.46
N LYS A 414 -1.97 -6.39 26.85
CA LYS A 414 -1.46 -7.71 26.42
C LYS A 414 -1.50 -7.94 24.90
N ASN A 415 -2.35 -7.22 24.15
CA ASN A 415 -2.44 -7.39 22.70
C ASN A 415 -1.15 -6.95 22.02
N ALA A 416 -0.43 -5.97 22.61
CA ALA A 416 0.86 -5.49 22.11
C ALA A 416 1.96 -6.57 22.10
N LEU A 417 1.79 -7.69 22.80
CA LEU A 417 2.67 -8.86 22.71
C LEU A 417 2.53 -9.64 21.38
N THR A 418 1.53 -9.31 20.55
CA THR A 418 1.31 -9.87 19.22
C THR A 418 1.70 -8.84 18.17
N ILE A 419 2.87 -9.02 17.54
CA ILE A 419 3.51 -7.99 16.69
C ILE A 419 2.65 -7.60 15.48
N HIS A 420 1.95 -8.57 14.88
CA HIS A 420 1.02 -8.36 13.76
C HIS A 420 -0.45 -8.37 14.23
N TYR A 421 -0.77 -7.75 15.36
CA TYR A 421 -2.14 -7.68 15.86
C TYR A 421 -2.99 -6.70 15.04
N VAL A 422 -3.83 -7.23 14.16
CA VAL A 422 -4.68 -6.45 13.25
C VAL A 422 -6.19 -6.70 13.46
N ALA A 423 -6.56 -7.33 14.59
CA ALA A 423 -7.97 -7.52 14.94
C ALA A 423 -8.60 -6.21 15.43
N ASN A 424 -7.85 -5.41 16.19
CA ASN A 424 -8.18 -4.06 16.65
C ASN A 424 -9.60 -3.98 17.26
N ASP A 425 -9.99 -4.99 18.02
CA ASP A 425 -11.33 -5.20 18.56
C ASP A 425 -11.38 -5.20 20.11
N GLY A 426 -10.22 -5.08 20.76
CA GLY A 426 -10.07 -4.94 22.20
C GLY A 426 -10.60 -3.62 22.74
N VAL A 427 -11.09 -3.65 23.98
CA VAL A 427 -11.52 -2.48 24.75
C VAL A 427 -10.35 -1.99 25.60
N LEU A 428 -10.00 -0.72 25.46
CA LEU A 428 -8.94 -0.03 26.19
C LEU A 428 -9.23 -0.01 27.71
N GLN A 429 -8.35 -0.58 28.53
CA GLN A 429 -8.50 -0.55 29.99
C GLN A 429 -7.64 0.53 30.66
N PRO A 430 -8.06 1.07 31.83
CA PRO A 430 -7.19 1.89 32.66
C PRO A 430 -5.91 1.15 33.06
N GLY A 431 -4.80 1.86 33.13
CA GLY A 431 -3.47 1.33 33.46
C GLY A 431 -2.75 0.61 32.31
N GLU A 432 -3.36 0.46 31.13
CA GLU A 432 -2.71 -0.14 29.97
C GLU A 432 -1.93 0.89 29.13
N LEU A 433 -1.00 0.41 28.31
CA LEU A 433 -0.47 1.14 27.17
C LEU A 433 -1.23 0.73 25.90
N VAL A 434 -1.36 1.65 24.96
CA VAL A 434 -1.63 1.34 23.54
C VAL A 434 -0.31 1.36 22.80
N CYS A 435 0.01 0.31 22.05
CA CYS A 435 1.04 0.34 21.02
C CYS A 435 0.35 0.39 19.67
N MET A 436 0.49 1.51 18.96
CA MET A 436 -0.07 1.71 17.63
C MET A 436 1.03 1.89 16.61
N ASP A 437 0.95 1.08 15.56
CA ASP A 437 1.82 1.08 14.40
C ASP A 437 0.95 1.34 13.17
N ALA A 438 1.13 2.52 12.56
CA ALA A 438 0.30 2.98 11.46
C ALA A 438 0.99 4.04 10.59
N GLY A 439 0.80 3.90 9.28
CA GLY A 439 1.31 4.82 8.26
C GLY A 439 0.31 5.09 7.14
N GLY A 440 0.47 6.22 6.46
CA GLY A 440 -0.30 6.58 5.27
C GLY A 440 0.53 6.45 3.98
N GLU A 441 -0.12 6.06 2.88
CA GLU A 441 0.45 6.22 1.54
C GLU A 441 0.07 7.62 1.01
N MET A 442 1.09 8.39 0.61
CA MET A 442 1.00 9.71 -0.02
C MET A 442 1.68 9.65 -1.39
N ASP A 443 0.90 9.85 -2.45
CA ASP A 443 1.37 9.94 -3.84
C ASP A 443 2.28 8.78 -4.27
N GLY A 444 1.96 7.57 -3.79
CA GLY A 444 2.66 6.32 -4.08
C GLY A 444 3.74 5.92 -3.07
N TYR A 445 4.19 6.84 -2.20
CA TYR A 445 5.19 6.57 -1.16
C TYR A 445 4.54 6.43 0.22
N VAL A 446 5.14 5.62 1.09
CA VAL A 446 4.61 5.33 2.44
C VAL A 446 5.44 5.97 3.55
N SER A 447 4.83 6.16 4.70
CA SER A 447 5.49 6.35 6.00
C SER A 447 5.29 5.12 6.88
N ASP A 448 6.15 4.90 7.86
CA ASP A 448 6.01 3.86 8.88
C ASP A 448 6.27 4.45 10.27
N ILE A 449 5.31 4.33 11.18
CA ILE A 449 5.34 5.02 12.48
C ILE A 449 4.65 4.19 13.55
N THR A 450 5.46 3.60 14.43
CA THR A 450 5.00 3.07 15.72
C THR A 450 5.19 4.05 16.90
N ARG A 451 4.18 4.15 17.76
CA ARG A 451 4.24 4.79 19.08
C ARG A 451 3.57 3.93 20.15
N ALA A 452 4.00 4.11 21.40
CA ALA A 452 3.31 3.60 22.58
C ALA A 452 2.95 4.73 23.54
N TRP A 453 1.75 4.70 24.13
CA TRP A 453 1.29 5.72 25.08
C TRP A 453 0.26 5.16 26.09
N PRO A 454 0.12 5.76 27.28
CA PRO A 454 -0.82 5.31 28.31
C PRO A 454 -2.28 5.62 27.97
N VAL A 455 -3.19 4.68 28.25
CA VAL A 455 -4.64 4.84 28.06
C VAL A 455 -5.21 5.97 28.92
N ASP A 456 -4.63 6.20 30.10
CA ASP A 456 -5.04 7.25 31.05
C ASP A 456 -4.34 8.60 30.80
N GLY A 457 -3.44 8.69 29.80
CA GLY A 457 -2.72 9.91 29.44
C GLY A 457 -1.51 10.29 30.31
N SER A 458 -1.14 9.47 31.31
CA SER A 458 0.13 9.57 32.05
C SER A 458 0.75 8.19 32.29
N PHE A 459 2.07 8.10 32.20
CA PHE A 459 2.80 6.84 32.38
C PHE A 459 2.93 6.51 33.87
N THR A 460 2.61 5.27 34.24
CA THR A 460 3.06 4.70 35.53
C THR A 460 4.59 4.57 35.54
N SER A 461 5.21 4.49 36.72
CA SER A 461 6.67 4.37 36.85
C SER A 461 7.25 3.20 36.03
N ALA A 462 6.63 2.01 36.11
CA ALA A 462 7.07 0.84 35.34
C ALA A 462 6.94 1.04 33.82
N GLN A 463 5.87 1.71 33.34
CA GLN A 463 5.75 2.05 31.93
C GLN A 463 6.81 3.08 31.53
N LYS A 464 7.04 4.12 32.33
CA LYS A 464 8.02 5.18 32.07
C LYS A 464 9.45 4.62 32.01
N ASP A 465 9.81 3.72 32.91
CA ASP A 465 11.12 3.05 32.94
C ASP A 465 11.37 2.21 31.67
N LEU A 466 10.42 1.36 31.29
CA LEU A 466 10.54 0.50 30.11
C LEU A 466 10.49 1.29 28.80
N TYR A 467 9.65 2.32 28.73
CA TYR A 467 9.57 3.24 27.60
C TYR A 467 10.88 4.03 27.43
N SER A 468 11.47 4.53 28.52
CA SER A 468 12.74 5.24 28.51
C SER A 468 13.88 4.39 27.95
N ALA A 469 13.90 3.08 28.28
CA ALA A 469 14.86 2.14 27.72
C ALA A 469 14.75 2.05 26.18
N VAL A 470 13.54 1.85 25.64
CA VAL A 470 13.32 1.77 24.18
C VAL A 470 13.63 3.09 23.49
N LEU A 471 13.18 4.23 24.05
CA LEU A 471 13.45 5.57 23.52
C LEU A 471 14.96 5.88 23.50
N GLY A 472 15.70 5.45 24.53
CA GLY A 472 17.15 5.57 24.61
C GLY A 472 17.89 4.78 23.53
N VAL A 473 17.36 3.60 23.15
CA VAL A 473 17.88 2.81 22.01
C VAL A 473 17.57 3.51 20.69
N LEU A 474 16.33 3.99 20.49
CA LEU A 474 15.91 4.71 19.29
C LEU A 474 16.82 5.90 19.01
N LYS A 475 16.98 6.80 19.99
CA LYS A 475 17.78 8.03 19.86
C LYS A 475 19.25 7.74 19.53
N GLN A 476 19.83 6.69 20.11
CA GLN A 476 21.21 6.28 19.82
C GLN A 476 21.37 5.64 18.44
N CYS A 477 20.44 4.76 18.03
CA CYS A 477 20.48 4.14 16.70
C CYS A 477 20.22 5.16 15.58
N THR A 478 19.31 6.10 15.79
CA THR A 478 19.07 7.22 14.85
C THR A 478 20.30 8.11 14.71
N ALA A 479 21.03 8.44 15.78
CA ALA A 479 22.27 9.21 15.69
C ALA A 479 23.37 8.51 14.86
N LEU A 480 23.37 7.16 14.83
CA LEU A 480 24.32 6.35 14.05
C LEU A 480 23.88 6.12 12.59
N ALA A 481 22.64 6.46 12.21
CA ALA A 481 22.10 6.24 10.88
C ALA A 481 22.54 7.34 9.88
N THR A 482 23.86 7.50 9.70
CA THR A 482 24.48 8.56 8.88
C THR A 482 25.59 7.98 7.98
N PRO A 483 25.95 8.59 6.84
CA PRO A 483 27.00 8.04 5.97
C PRO A 483 28.37 8.01 6.66
N SER A 484 28.68 9.08 7.42
CA SER A 484 29.95 9.25 8.15
C SER A 484 30.15 8.22 9.26
N SER A 485 29.08 7.69 9.85
CA SER A 485 29.17 6.61 10.85
C SER A 485 29.45 5.24 10.22
N ALA A 486 29.29 5.08 8.90
CA ALA A 486 29.54 3.86 8.14
C ALA A 486 28.87 2.60 8.74
N TYR A 487 27.64 2.74 9.24
CA TYR A 487 26.81 1.63 9.67
C TYR A 487 26.02 1.03 8.50
N SER A 488 25.64 -0.24 8.64
CA SER A 488 24.62 -0.94 7.84
C SER A 488 23.43 -1.31 8.72
N GLN A 489 22.28 -1.68 8.13
CA GLN A 489 21.11 -2.15 8.89
C GLN A 489 21.44 -3.33 9.82
N ALA A 490 22.31 -4.25 9.38
CA ALA A 490 22.77 -5.37 10.19
C ALA A 490 23.66 -4.96 11.37
N GLN A 491 24.50 -3.92 11.21
CA GLN A 491 25.29 -3.35 12.32
C GLN A 491 24.42 -2.55 13.29
N LEU A 492 23.51 -1.71 12.78
CA LEU A 492 22.56 -0.96 13.62
C LEU A 492 21.71 -1.92 14.43
N HIS A 493 21.18 -2.98 13.81
CA HIS A 493 20.41 -3.99 14.50
C HIS A 493 21.20 -4.60 15.67
N ARG A 494 22.40 -5.14 15.44
CA ARG A 494 23.28 -5.64 16.54
C ARG A 494 23.48 -4.60 17.63
N ARG A 495 23.73 -3.34 17.26
CA ARG A 495 23.90 -2.24 18.21
C ARG A 495 22.64 -1.98 19.05
N SER A 496 21.44 -2.07 18.48
CA SER A 496 20.20 -1.97 19.26
C SER A 496 20.04 -3.12 20.27
N VAL A 497 20.45 -4.34 19.91
CA VAL A 497 20.42 -5.49 20.84
C VAL A 497 21.36 -5.24 22.02
N GLU A 498 22.57 -4.77 21.76
CA GLU A 498 23.56 -4.43 22.80
C GLU A 498 23.02 -3.36 23.76
N LEU A 499 22.45 -2.28 23.22
CA LEU A 499 21.92 -1.16 23.99
C LEU A 499 20.68 -1.58 24.81
N LEU A 500 19.71 -2.25 24.18
CA LEU A 500 18.52 -2.74 24.87
C LEU A 500 18.88 -3.74 25.97
N SER A 501 19.84 -4.63 25.73
CA SER A 501 20.32 -5.58 26.75
C SER A 501 20.94 -4.88 27.95
N GLN A 502 21.62 -3.74 27.74
CA GLN A 502 22.19 -2.93 28.83
C GLN A 502 21.08 -2.27 29.65
N GLU A 503 20.11 -1.62 29.00
CA GLU A 503 19.01 -0.96 29.69
C GLU A 503 18.10 -1.96 30.44
N LEU A 504 17.71 -3.08 29.81
CA LEU A 504 16.94 -4.12 30.48
C LEU A 504 17.67 -4.71 31.70
N LYS A 505 19.00 -4.84 31.64
CA LYS A 505 19.80 -5.28 32.80
C LYS A 505 19.76 -4.26 33.95
N ARG A 506 19.68 -2.95 33.66
CA ARG A 506 19.50 -1.90 34.69
C ARG A 506 18.10 -1.94 35.31
N LEU A 507 17.10 -2.32 34.52
CA LEU A 507 15.73 -2.59 34.97
C LEU A 507 15.54 -3.95 35.66
N GLY A 508 16.62 -4.70 35.91
CA GLY A 508 16.58 -5.95 36.67
C GLY A 508 16.18 -7.20 35.89
N PHE A 509 16.21 -7.19 34.56
CA PHE A 509 16.04 -8.39 33.73
C PHE A 509 17.30 -9.25 33.72
N ASP A 510 17.16 -10.58 33.84
CA ASP A 510 18.26 -11.53 33.63
C ASP A 510 18.45 -11.85 32.14
N THR A 511 19.18 -10.96 31.45
CA THR A 511 19.48 -11.08 30.01
C THR A 511 20.43 -12.23 29.66
N ASN A 512 20.89 -13.05 30.64
CA ASN A 512 21.78 -14.19 30.39
C ASN A 512 21.01 -15.52 30.21
N LYS A 513 19.76 -15.63 30.70
CA LYS A 513 18.99 -16.89 30.74
C LYS A 513 17.96 -17.07 29.62
N GLY A 514 18.01 -16.21 28.62
CA GLY A 514 17.23 -16.30 27.39
C GLY A 514 17.66 -15.18 26.47
N GLY A 515 17.75 -15.45 25.17
CA GLY A 515 18.12 -14.41 24.20
C GLY A 515 17.13 -13.25 24.27
N VAL A 516 17.63 -12.03 24.50
CA VAL A 516 16.82 -10.80 24.41
C VAL A 516 16.10 -10.76 23.07
N MET A 517 16.79 -11.17 22.00
CA MET A 517 16.22 -11.37 20.67
C MET A 517 15.07 -12.37 20.64
N ASP A 518 15.25 -13.58 21.16
CA ASP A 518 14.28 -14.66 20.97
C ASP A 518 12.97 -14.47 21.77
N LEU A 519 13.02 -13.70 22.86
CA LEU A 519 11.93 -13.63 23.85
C LEU A 519 11.37 -12.22 24.08
N LEU A 520 12.17 -11.16 23.89
CA LEU A 520 11.81 -9.79 24.24
C LEU A 520 11.85 -8.83 23.04
N TYR A 521 12.65 -9.10 22.01
CA TYR A 521 12.82 -8.24 20.84
C TYR A 521 12.97 -9.08 19.55
N PRO A 522 11.91 -9.80 19.10
CA PRO A 522 12.01 -10.85 18.08
C PRO A 522 11.81 -10.34 16.64
N HIS A 523 12.22 -9.11 16.34
CA HIS A 523 12.20 -8.55 14.98
C HIS A 523 13.48 -7.77 14.66
N SER A 524 13.60 -7.32 13.41
CA SER A 524 14.69 -6.44 13.00
C SER A 524 14.50 -5.03 13.55
N LEU A 525 15.58 -4.27 13.66
CA LEU A 525 15.53 -2.84 14.03
C LEU A 525 15.01 -1.94 12.90
N SER A 526 14.91 -2.45 11.68
CA SER A 526 14.90 -1.62 10.49
C SER A 526 14.57 -2.43 9.25
N HIS A 527 13.90 -1.82 8.29
CA HIS A 527 13.89 -2.18 6.87
C HIS A 527 14.06 -0.93 6.02
N TRP A 528 14.26 -1.10 4.71
CA TRP A 528 14.15 0.02 3.78
C TRP A 528 12.68 0.38 3.61
N ILE A 529 12.40 1.66 3.34
CA ILE A 529 11.06 2.16 3.08
C ILE A 529 11.06 3.08 1.86
N GLY A 530 9.91 3.15 1.17
CA GLY A 530 9.74 3.99 -0.02
C GLY A 530 8.37 3.83 -0.65
N ILE A 531 8.31 3.13 -1.78
CA ILE A 531 7.04 2.86 -2.50
C ILE A 531 6.29 1.68 -1.86
N ASP A 532 7.03 0.72 -1.32
CA ASP A 532 6.51 -0.38 -0.52
C ASP A 532 6.97 -0.18 0.94
N LEU A 533 6.26 -0.80 1.90
CA LEU A 533 6.59 -0.71 3.33
C LEU A 533 7.98 -1.31 3.61
N HIS A 534 8.11 -2.60 3.32
CA HIS A 534 9.39 -3.31 3.27
C HIS A 534 9.97 -3.16 1.84
N ASP A 535 10.53 -1.98 1.55
CA ASP A 535 11.03 -1.65 0.20
C ASP A 535 12.32 -2.43 -0.13
N THR A 536 12.61 -2.58 -1.42
CA THR A 536 13.88 -3.06 -1.97
C THR A 536 14.47 -4.33 -1.32
N PRO A 537 13.71 -5.44 -1.22
CA PRO A 537 14.08 -6.61 -0.42
C PRO A 537 15.33 -7.36 -0.92
N SER A 538 15.81 -7.08 -2.14
CA SER A 538 17.05 -7.68 -2.67
C SER A 538 18.33 -6.95 -2.24
N ILE A 539 18.22 -5.77 -1.62
CA ILE A 539 19.39 -5.03 -1.11
C ILE A 539 19.87 -5.64 0.21
N ASP A 540 21.11 -6.12 0.21
CA ASP A 540 21.71 -6.76 1.37
C ASP A 540 21.78 -5.81 2.58
N ARG A 541 21.31 -6.29 3.74
CA ARG A 541 21.27 -5.54 5.01
C ARG A 541 22.65 -5.21 5.58
N SER A 542 23.73 -5.79 5.04
CA SER A 542 25.13 -5.44 5.33
C SER A 542 25.67 -4.30 4.45
N ALA A 543 24.90 -3.80 3.48
CA ALA A 543 25.26 -2.60 2.73
C ALA A 543 25.32 -1.38 3.67
N HIS A 544 26.42 -0.63 3.61
CA HIS A 544 26.56 0.61 4.37
C HIS A 544 25.52 1.66 3.92
N LEU A 545 25.06 2.45 4.89
CA LEU A 545 24.20 3.59 4.64
C LEU A 545 24.93 4.64 3.82
N ARG A 546 24.21 5.22 2.86
CA ARG A 546 24.67 6.32 2.00
C ARG A 546 23.52 7.30 1.80
N GLU A 547 23.84 8.48 1.29
CA GLU A 547 22.84 9.49 0.93
C GLU A 547 21.72 8.91 0.05
N GLY A 548 20.49 9.33 0.32
CA GLY A 548 19.28 8.90 -0.41
C GLY A 548 18.71 7.56 0.08
N HIS A 549 19.40 6.81 0.96
CA HIS A 549 18.74 5.71 1.67
C HIS A 549 17.66 6.25 2.60
N VAL A 550 16.53 5.54 2.68
CA VAL A 550 15.50 5.77 3.71
C VAL A 550 15.17 4.43 4.36
N LEU A 551 15.16 4.42 5.70
CA LEU A 551 14.99 3.23 6.53
C LEU A 551 14.22 3.56 7.81
N THR A 552 13.50 2.57 8.35
CA THR A 552 12.94 2.64 9.69
C THR A 552 14.02 2.42 10.76
N ILE A 553 13.82 2.99 11.95
CA ILE A 553 14.52 2.61 13.19
C ILE A 553 13.44 2.34 14.24
N GLU A 554 13.20 1.05 14.55
CA GLU A 554 12.01 0.53 15.24
C GLU A 554 12.35 -0.37 16.46
N PRO A 555 13.17 0.07 17.43
CA PRO A 555 13.44 -0.74 18.62
C PRO A 555 12.17 -1.02 19.43
N ALA A 556 12.13 -2.19 20.05
CA ALA A 556 10.99 -2.63 20.83
C ALA A 556 11.37 -3.53 22.00
N VAL A 557 10.42 -3.71 22.92
CA VAL A 557 10.43 -4.74 23.95
C VAL A 557 9.01 -5.27 24.19
N TYR A 558 8.86 -6.59 24.22
CA TYR A 558 7.61 -7.30 24.49
C TYR A 558 7.83 -8.25 25.66
N VAL A 559 7.24 -7.97 26.81
CA VAL A 559 7.50 -8.73 28.05
C VAL A 559 6.34 -9.70 28.30
N PRO A 560 6.50 -11.01 28.03
CA PRO A 560 5.41 -11.97 28.21
C PRO A 560 5.10 -12.22 29.70
N PHE A 561 3.95 -12.84 29.96
CA PHE A 561 3.55 -13.31 31.30
C PHE A 561 4.36 -14.53 31.72
N ASP A 562 5.63 -14.29 32.10
CA ASP A 562 6.57 -15.32 32.54
C ASP A 562 7.29 -14.87 33.81
N SER A 563 7.30 -15.75 34.82
CA SER A 563 7.99 -15.55 36.11
C SER A 563 9.49 -15.21 36.02
N ARG A 564 10.14 -15.43 34.87
CA ARG A 564 11.53 -15.03 34.60
C ARG A 564 11.72 -13.51 34.49
N PHE A 565 10.65 -12.75 34.20
CA PHE A 565 10.71 -11.30 34.01
C PHE A 565 10.07 -10.54 35.19
N PRO A 566 10.53 -9.32 35.52
CA PRO A 566 10.00 -8.59 36.67
C PRO A 566 8.50 -8.34 36.53
N LYS A 567 7.74 -8.67 37.59
CA LYS A 567 6.27 -8.75 37.54
C LYS A 567 5.58 -7.48 37.07
N HIS A 568 6.15 -6.31 37.35
CA HIS A 568 5.58 -5.01 36.95
C HIS A 568 5.80 -4.66 35.47
N PHE A 569 6.64 -5.41 34.73
CA PHE A 569 6.78 -5.25 33.28
C PHE A 569 5.96 -6.27 32.46
N GLN A 570 5.53 -7.38 33.07
CA GLN A 570 4.82 -8.45 32.37
C GLN A 570 3.50 -7.97 31.75
N GLY A 571 3.26 -8.33 30.49
CA GLY A 571 2.10 -7.92 29.72
C GLY A 571 2.31 -6.66 28.88
N MET A 572 3.44 -5.94 29.02
CA MET A 572 3.72 -4.74 28.24
C MET A 572 4.45 -5.04 26.94
N GLY A 573 3.94 -4.50 25.83
CA GLY A 573 4.64 -4.35 24.56
C GLY A 573 4.85 -2.87 24.25
N ILE A 574 6.08 -2.47 23.94
CA ILE A 574 6.46 -1.11 23.57
C ILE A 574 7.35 -1.20 22.33
N ARG A 575 6.93 -0.58 21.23
CA ARG A 575 7.75 -0.25 20.06
C ARG A 575 7.70 1.26 19.84
N ILE A 576 8.81 1.87 19.44
CA ILE A 576 8.89 3.29 19.10
C ILE A 576 9.72 3.40 17.84
N GLU A 577 9.18 4.03 16.80
CA GLU A 577 9.73 3.94 15.46
C GLU A 577 9.72 5.26 14.71
N ASP A 578 10.79 5.54 13.97
CA ASP A 578 10.86 6.72 13.12
C ASP A 578 11.41 6.38 11.72
N ASP A 579 10.83 7.03 10.71
CA ASP A 579 11.31 7.07 9.33
C ASP A 579 12.56 7.95 9.21
N ILE A 580 13.71 7.37 8.86
CA ILE A 580 15.00 8.08 8.77
C ILE A 580 15.45 8.20 7.33
N ALA A 581 15.59 9.43 6.82
CA ALA A 581 16.25 9.73 5.56
C ALA A 581 17.74 10.05 5.78
N VAL A 582 18.62 9.27 5.17
CA VAL A 582 20.08 9.48 5.21
C VAL A 582 20.46 10.54 4.18
N LEU A 583 21.09 11.62 4.61
CA LEU A 583 21.55 12.72 3.75
C LEU A 583 23.08 12.72 3.66
N GLU A 584 23.68 13.55 2.80
CA GLU A 584 25.14 13.74 2.73
C GLU A 584 25.72 14.08 4.11
N GLU A 585 25.17 15.11 4.77
CA GLU A 585 25.49 15.50 6.14
C GLU A 585 24.42 15.00 7.12
N GLY A 586 24.60 13.77 7.62
CA GLY A 586 23.80 13.22 8.71
C GLY A 586 22.51 12.55 8.27
N ASN A 587 21.39 12.86 8.94
CA ASN A 587 20.07 12.34 8.61
C ASN A 587 18.93 13.30 9.03
N VAL A 588 17.74 13.03 8.50
CA VAL A 588 16.50 13.72 8.84
C VAL A 588 15.43 12.70 9.21
N ILE A 589 14.75 12.94 10.33
CA ILE A 589 13.60 12.15 10.76
C ILE A 589 12.35 12.66 10.02
N LEU A 590 11.77 11.85 9.15
CA LEU A 590 10.58 12.21 8.36
C LEU A 590 9.33 12.30 9.24
N SER A 591 9.22 11.40 10.23
CA SER A 591 8.17 11.31 11.26
C SER A 591 8.39 12.23 12.48
N ALA A 592 9.35 13.16 12.46
CA ALA A 592 9.78 13.97 13.61
C ALA A 592 8.67 14.71 14.36
N ASN A 593 7.57 14.99 13.67
CA ASN A 593 6.40 15.69 14.20
C ASN A 593 5.56 14.80 15.13
N THR A 594 5.86 13.51 15.26
CA THR A 594 5.17 12.57 16.17
C THR A 594 5.82 12.56 17.56
N PRO A 595 5.11 12.97 18.63
CA PRO A 595 5.62 12.96 20.01
C PRO A 595 6.24 11.63 20.41
N ARG A 596 7.40 11.67 21.08
CA ARG A 596 8.11 10.48 21.58
C ARG A 596 8.90 10.70 22.87
N GLU A 597 9.19 11.94 23.26
CA GLU A 597 9.66 12.19 24.63
C GLU A 597 8.44 12.06 25.56
N ILE A 598 8.66 11.56 26.78
CA ILE A 598 7.56 11.14 27.68
C ILE A 598 6.64 12.33 27.99
N GLU A 599 7.23 13.48 28.27
CA GLU A 599 6.53 14.72 28.60
C GLU A 599 5.67 15.22 27.41
N ASP A 600 6.14 15.06 26.17
CA ASP A 600 5.39 15.42 24.96
C ASP A 600 4.22 14.45 24.69
N VAL A 601 4.41 13.16 24.97
CA VAL A 601 3.38 12.12 24.83
C VAL A 601 2.27 12.33 25.86
N GLU A 602 2.60 12.55 27.13
CA GLU A 602 1.63 12.84 28.18
C GLU A 602 0.86 14.13 27.89
N ALA A 603 1.56 15.21 27.57
CA ALA A 603 0.94 16.49 27.18
C ALA A 603 0.00 16.31 25.98
N THR A 604 0.38 15.50 24.99
CA THR A 604 -0.47 15.22 23.83
C THR A 604 -1.71 14.43 24.20
N CYS A 605 -1.60 13.38 25.01
CA CYS A 605 -2.75 12.58 25.47
C CYS A 605 -3.73 13.43 26.31
N GLN A 606 -3.19 14.35 27.11
CA GLN A 606 -3.96 15.30 27.94
C GLN A 606 -4.57 16.47 27.12
N GLY A 607 -4.29 16.56 25.82
CA GLY A 607 -4.86 17.56 24.90
C GLY A 607 -4.12 18.90 24.85
N CYS A 608 -2.93 19.01 25.44
CA CYS A 608 -2.13 20.23 25.44
C CYS A 608 -1.55 20.55 24.04
N GLY A 609 -1.48 21.85 23.71
CA GLY A 609 -1.02 22.35 22.40
C GLY A 609 -2.06 22.21 21.27
N ARG A 610 -2.01 23.09 20.25
CA ARG A 610 -2.84 22.91 19.04
C ARG A 610 -2.17 21.93 18.09
N VAL A 611 -2.96 21.14 17.37
CA VAL A 611 -2.45 20.25 16.31
C VAL A 611 -1.80 21.06 15.18
N ASP A 612 -2.29 22.28 14.93
CA ASP A 612 -1.77 23.19 13.91
C ASP A 612 -0.51 23.99 14.33
N ASP A 613 -0.18 24.06 15.62
CA ASP A 613 1.03 24.76 16.10
C ASP A 613 2.31 23.92 15.92
N ILE A 614 2.17 22.66 15.51
CA ILE A 614 3.29 21.78 15.18
C ILE A 614 3.94 22.29 13.87
N PRO A 615 5.27 22.49 13.81
CA PRO A 615 5.91 23.13 12.66
C PRO A 615 5.54 22.52 11.30
N ARG A 616 4.68 23.23 10.57
CA ARG A 616 4.53 23.07 9.12
C ARG A 616 5.82 23.57 8.49
N TYR A 617 6.81 22.70 8.32
CA TYR A 617 8.02 23.01 7.57
C TYR A 617 7.61 23.56 6.20
N PRO A 618 7.94 24.81 5.86
CA PRO A 618 7.50 25.39 4.61
C PRO A 618 8.22 24.68 3.47
N VAL A 619 7.47 23.95 2.66
CA VAL A 619 7.91 23.57 1.31
C VAL A 619 8.01 24.87 0.51
N LYS A 620 9.19 25.51 0.57
CA LYS A 620 9.52 26.58 -0.37
C LYS A 620 9.50 25.94 -1.76
N SER A 621 8.53 26.30 -2.58
CA SER A 621 8.58 26.08 -4.01
C SER A 621 9.76 26.89 -4.56
N SER A 622 10.92 26.25 -4.65
CA SER A 622 12.14 26.83 -5.22
C SER A 622 12.01 26.90 -6.73
N ASN A 623 11.10 27.76 -7.21
CA ASN A 623 10.96 28.12 -8.61
C ASN A 623 12.06 29.14 -8.96
N THR A 624 13.30 28.69 -8.85
CA THR A 624 14.53 29.46 -9.11
C THR A 624 15.49 28.60 -9.92
N ASP A 625 15.57 28.92 -11.21
CA ASP A 625 16.52 28.42 -12.18
C ASP A 625 17.96 28.41 -11.63
N PRO A 626 18.64 27.24 -11.54
CA PRO A 626 19.98 27.14 -10.98
C PRO A 626 21.10 27.66 -11.90
N THR A 627 20.79 28.17 -13.11
CA THR A 627 21.81 28.55 -14.09
C THR A 627 22.30 30.01 -14.00
N ARG A 628 21.82 30.82 -13.04
CA ARG A 628 22.04 32.29 -13.06
C ARG A 628 22.58 32.98 -11.79
N THR A 629 23.54 32.38 -11.09
CA THR A 629 24.43 33.11 -10.14
C THR A 629 25.88 32.59 -10.15
N LEU A 630 26.54 32.64 -11.31
CA LEU A 630 28.00 32.70 -11.39
C LEU A 630 28.42 34.14 -11.66
N GLY A 631 28.76 34.88 -10.60
CA GLY A 631 29.25 36.25 -10.71
C GLY A 631 29.23 37.02 -9.40
N ASN A 632 30.43 37.40 -8.94
CA ASN A 632 30.71 38.37 -7.88
C ASN A 632 30.18 38.07 -6.47
N GLU A 633 31.06 37.51 -5.62
CA GLU A 633 31.33 38.12 -4.30
C GLU A 633 32.72 37.70 -3.78
N LYS A 634 33.76 38.30 -4.38
CA LYS A 634 35.07 38.46 -3.73
C LYS A 634 35.14 39.90 -3.21
N GLU A 635 34.85 40.10 -1.93
CA GLU A 635 35.54 41.04 -1.02
C GLU A 635 34.73 41.24 0.26
N GLN A 636 35.13 40.58 1.35
CA GLN A 636 35.40 41.23 2.65
C GLN A 636 35.98 40.22 3.66
N ARG A 637 37.31 40.12 3.68
CA ARG A 637 38.02 39.70 4.89
C ARG A 637 38.19 40.92 5.79
N LYS A 638 37.76 40.85 7.06
CA LYS A 638 38.55 41.26 8.25
C LYS A 638 37.76 41.17 9.56
N GLY A 639 38.42 40.60 10.58
CA GLY A 639 38.15 40.88 12.00
C GLY A 639 37.11 39.97 12.66
N GLY A 640 37.52 39.24 13.71
CA GLY A 640 36.58 38.42 14.50
C GLY A 640 37.21 37.21 15.18
N SER A 641 38.27 37.40 15.97
CA SER A 641 38.73 36.36 16.89
C SER A 641 37.69 36.10 17.98
N PHE A 642 37.28 34.86 18.19
CA PHE A 642 36.64 34.45 19.45
C PHE A 642 37.29 33.20 20.03
N THR A 643 37.56 33.26 21.32
CA THR A 643 38.33 32.30 22.10
C THR A 643 37.45 31.24 22.77
N SER A 644 38.09 30.14 23.16
CA SER A 644 37.53 29.03 23.93
C SER A 644 37.20 29.36 25.40
N ALA A 645 36.55 28.37 26.06
CA ALA A 645 36.12 28.28 27.45
C ALA A 645 34.73 28.89 27.73
N THR A 646 33.85 28.26 28.51
CA THR A 646 33.98 27.08 29.41
C THR A 646 32.93 26.02 29.13
#